data_AF-A0A6P6C1E8-F1
#
_entry.id   AF-A0A6P6C1E8-F1
#
_cell.length_a   1.000
_cell.length_b   1.000
_cell.length_c   1.000
_cell.angle_alpha   90.00
_cell.angle_beta   90.00
_cell.angle_gamma   90.00
#
_symmetry.space_group_name_H-M   'P 1'
#
loop_
_entity.id
_entity.type
_entity.pdbx_description
1 polymer ?
#
loop_
_entity_poly.entity_id
_entity_poly.type
_entity_poly.pdbx_seq_one_letter_code
_entity_poly.pdbx_strand_id
1 'polypeptide(L)'
;MLLLLLLLLVPLFLRPSAAGGAQTPNDTSEGCQIIHPPWEGGIRYRGLTRDQVKAINFLPVDYEIEYVCRGEREVVGPKVRKCLANGSWTDMDTPSRCVRICSKSYLILENGKVFLTGGDLPALDGARVDFRCDPDFHLVGGSRSVCNQGQWSSPKPHCQVNRTPHSERRAVYIGALFPMSGGWPGGQACQPAVEMALEDVNSRRDILPDYELKLIHHDSKCDPGQATKYLYELLYNDPIKIILMPGCSSVSTLVAEAARMWNLIVLSYGSSSPALSNRQRFPTFFRTHPSATLHNPTRVKLFEKWGWKKIATIQQTTEVFTSTLDDLEERVKEAGIEITFRQSFFSDPAVPVKNLKRQDARIIVGLFYETEARKVFCEVYKERLFGKKYVWFLIGWYADNWFKTYDPSINCTVDEMTEAVEGHITTEIVMLNPANTRSISNMTSQEFVEKLTKRLKRHPEETGGFQEAPLAYDAIWALALALNKTSGGGGRSGVRLEDFNYNNQTITDQIYRAMNSSSFEGVSGHVVFDASGSRMAWTLIEQLQGGSYKKIGYYDSTKDDLSWSKTDKWIGGSPPADQTLVIKTFRFLSQKLFISVSVLSSLGIVLAVVCLSFNIYNSHVRYIQNSQPNLNNLTAVGCSLALAAVFPLGLDGYHIGRNQFPFVCQIRRLITRGEWQSEAQDTMKTGSSTNNNEEEKSRLLEKENRELEKIIAEKEERVSELRHQLQSRQQLRSRRHPPTPPDPSGGLPRGPPEPPDRLSCDGSRVHLLYK
;
A
#
# COMPACT_ATOMS: atom_id res chain seq x y z
N MET A 1 -90.78 -51.37 15.81
CA MET A 1 -91.54 -52.15 16.81
C MET A 1 -90.73 -52.14 18.10
N LEU A 2 -91.34 -51.59 19.15
CA LEU A 2 -91.04 -51.61 20.59
C LEU A 2 -89.56 -51.67 21.05
N LEU A 3 -88.98 -50.62 21.63
CA LEU A 3 -89.08 -50.08 23.01
C LEU A 3 -88.23 -50.84 24.05
N LEU A 4 -87.62 -50.04 24.95
CA LEU A 4 -86.98 -50.34 26.24
C LEU A 4 -85.45 -50.56 26.25
N LEU A 5 -84.66 -49.55 26.68
CA LEU A 5 -84.36 -49.13 28.08
C LEU A 5 -83.34 -50.09 28.74
N LEU A 6 -82.36 -49.70 29.55
CA LEU A 6 -81.64 -48.48 29.97
C LEU A 6 -80.68 -48.99 31.08
N LEU A 7 -79.65 -48.20 31.41
CA LEU A 7 -78.80 -48.27 32.62
C LEU A 7 -77.71 -49.35 32.67
N LEU A 8 -76.54 -49.16 33.28
CA LEU A 8 -75.66 -48.03 33.66
C LEU A 8 -74.75 -48.64 34.75
N LEU A 9 -73.47 -48.24 34.70
CA LEU A 9 -72.53 -48.10 35.82
C LEU A 9 -71.86 -49.36 36.40
N VAL A 10 -70.53 -49.29 36.37
CA VAL A 10 -69.58 -49.98 37.26
C VAL A 10 -68.85 -48.90 38.05
N PRO A 11 -68.38 -49.18 39.29
CA PRO A 11 -66.99 -48.82 39.58
C PRO A 11 -66.20 -49.84 40.46
N LEU A 12 -64.90 -49.94 40.13
CA LEU A 12 -63.67 -50.03 40.94
C LEU A 12 -63.49 -51.06 42.09
N PHE A 13 -62.38 -51.83 42.08
CA PHE A 13 -61.13 -51.55 42.86
C PHE A 13 -60.08 -52.71 42.86
N LEU A 14 -58.78 -52.30 42.85
CA LEU A 14 -57.56 -52.78 43.56
C LEU A 14 -56.82 -54.14 43.30
N ARG A 15 -55.55 -53.95 42.88
CA ARG A 15 -54.22 -54.51 43.30
C ARG A 15 -53.79 -56.00 43.12
N PRO A 16 -52.49 -56.27 42.82
CA PRO A 16 -51.92 -57.61 42.53
C PRO A 16 -50.83 -58.12 43.51
N SER A 17 -50.45 -59.41 43.43
CA SER A 17 -49.16 -60.11 43.77
C SER A 17 -49.43 -61.62 43.96
N ALA A 18 -48.59 -62.65 43.73
CA ALA A 18 -47.28 -62.87 43.11
C ALA A 18 -47.06 -64.41 42.97
N ALA A 19 -46.10 -64.79 42.09
CA ALA A 19 -45.24 -65.99 42.08
C ALA A 19 -45.78 -67.43 41.80
N GLY A 20 -45.08 -68.11 40.87
CA GLY A 20 -45.06 -69.56 40.67
C GLY A 20 -43.64 -70.04 40.26
N GLY A 21 -43.25 -71.26 40.68
CA GLY A 21 -41.96 -71.91 40.42
C GLY A 21 -41.98 -73.00 39.33
N ALA A 22 -40.79 -73.40 38.85
CA ALA A 22 -40.46 -74.32 37.74
C ALA A 22 -40.48 -75.84 38.14
N GLN A 23 -40.41 -76.90 37.28
CA GLN A 23 -39.72 -77.07 35.99
C GLN A 23 -40.00 -78.45 35.28
N THR A 24 -39.69 -78.54 33.96
CA THR A 24 -39.24 -79.69 33.10
C THR A 24 -40.24 -80.34 32.09
N PRO A 25 -39.78 -80.97 30.96
CA PRO A 25 -39.39 -80.27 29.72
C PRO A 25 -39.86 -80.96 28.40
N ASN A 26 -40.21 -80.18 27.36
CA ASN A 26 -40.03 -80.57 25.94
C ASN A 26 -40.41 -79.41 24.99
N ASP A 27 -39.41 -79.00 24.22
CA ASP A 27 -39.38 -78.23 22.97
C ASP A 27 -40.68 -77.52 22.49
N THR A 28 -40.82 -76.23 22.82
CA THR A 28 -41.75 -75.29 22.14
C THR A 28 -41.21 -73.85 22.20
N SER A 29 -40.60 -73.40 21.10
CA SER A 29 -40.46 -72.01 20.62
C SER A 29 -40.50 -70.85 21.66
N GLU A 30 -39.36 -70.46 22.22
CA GLU A 30 -39.23 -69.20 22.99
C GLU A 30 -39.13 -67.96 22.07
N GLY A 31 -40.19 -67.69 21.31
CA GLY A 31 -40.22 -66.54 20.41
C GLY A 31 -41.60 -66.21 19.84
N CYS A 32 -41.75 -64.99 19.32
CA CYS A 32 -42.98 -64.56 18.67
C CYS A 32 -43.01 -64.98 17.21
N GLN A 33 -44.18 -65.41 16.74
CA GLN A 33 -44.39 -65.73 15.32
C GLN A 33 -44.11 -64.50 14.45
N ILE A 34 -43.45 -64.71 13.30
CA ILE A 34 -43.11 -63.63 12.38
C ILE A 34 -44.36 -62.95 11.81
N ILE A 35 -44.43 -61.62 11.89
CA ILE A 35 -45.50 -60.84 11.24
C ILE A 35 -45.11 -60.61 9.80
N HIS A 36 -45.89 -61.09 8.83
CA HIS A 36 -45.63 -60.79 7.42
C HIS A 36 -46.04 -59.36 7.04
N PRO A 37 -45.30 -58.69 6.14
CA PRO A 37 -45.59 -57.32 5.76
C PRO A 37 -46.97 -57.19 5.08
N PRO A 38 -47.80 -56.20 5.46
CA PRO A 38 -49.07 -55.92 4.79
C PRO A 38 -48.83 -55.42 3.35
N TRP A 39 -49.78 -55.66 2.44
CA TRP A 39 -49.64 -55.34 1.00
C TRP A 39 -49.30 -53.86 0.72
N GLU A 40 -49.73 -52.95 1.61
CA GLU A 40 -49.55 -51.49 1.50
C GLU A 40 -48.28 -50.95 2.18
N GLY A 41 -47.46 -51.82 2.80
CA GLY A 41 -46.26 -51.46 3.56
C GLY A 41 -45.19 -52.56 3.58
N GLY A 42 -44.15 -52.37 4.39
CA GLY A 42 -43.08 -53.33 4.64
C GLY A 42 -42.76 -53.39 6.13
N ILE A 43 -42.18 -54.49 6.57
CA ILE A 43 -41.65 -54.63 7.94
C ILE A 43 -40.13 -54.77 7.81
N ARG A 44 -39.40 -53.97 8.58
CA ARG A 44 -37.95 -54.06 8.68
C ARG A 44 -37.60 -54.89 9.90
N TYR A 45 -36.98 -56.05 9.65
CA TYR A 45 -36.37 -56.88 10.68
C TYR A 45 -34.92 -56.43 10.87
N ARG A 46 -34.54 -56.03 12.08
CA ARG A 46 -33.19 -55.53 12.36
C ARG A 46 -32.17 -56.67 12.35
N GLY A 47 -31.25 -56.66 11.39
CA GLY A 47 -30.13 -57.61 11.34
C GLY A 47 -30.42 -58.93 10.60
N LEU A 48 -31.56 -59.06 9.91
CA LEU A 48 -31.88 -60.22 9.07
C LEU A 48 -32.02 -59.82 7.59
N THR A 49 -31.50 -60.66 6.69
CA THR A 49 -31.68 -60.48 5.24
C THR A 49 -33.03 -61.02 4.77
N ARG A 50 -33.51 -60.59 3.59
CA ARG A 50 -34.80 -61.02 3.03
C ARG A 50 -34.94 -62.53 2.89
N ASP A 51 -33.85 -63.24 2.63
CA ASP A 51 -33.86 -64.70 2.46
C ASP A 51 -33.87 -65.43 3.81
N GLN A 52 -33.22 -64.87 4.83
CA GLN A 52 -33.30 -65.37 6.21
C GLN A 52 -34.69 -65.19 6.81
N VAL A 53 -35.36 -64.06 6.51
CA VAL A 53 -36.74 -63.77 6.94
C VAL A 53 -37.75 -64.78 6.37
N LYS A 54 -37.48 -65.38 5.20
CA LYS A 54 -38.35 -66.43 4.61
C LYS A 54 -38.14 -67.82 5.22
N ALA A 55 -37.01 -68.04 5.88
CA ALA A 55 -36.62 -69.34 6.43
C ALA A 55 -36.93 -69.50 7.93
N ILE A 56 -37.33 -68.41 8.61
CA ILE A 56 -37.54 -68.36 10.06
C ILE A 56 -39.02 -68.12 10.36
N ASN A 57 -39.61 -68.93 11.23
CA ASN A 57 -41.01 -68.81 11.66
C ASN A 57 -41.18 -68.07 12.99
N PHE A 58 -40.14 -68.04 13.84
CA PHE A 58 -40.17 -67.45 15.19
C PHE A 58 -38.97 -66.52 15.42
N LEU A 59 -39.24 -65.34 16.00
CA LEU A 59 -38.23 -64.35 16.40
C LEU A 59 -38.04 -64.36 17.92
N PRO A 60 -36.81 -64.16 18.43
CA PRO A 60 -36.53 -64.26 19.86
C PRO A 60 -37.26 -63.17 20.67
N VAL A 61 -37.44 -63.44 21.96
CA VAL A 61 -37.97 -62.46 22.93
C VAL A 61 -37.11 -61.19 22.93
N ASP A 62 -37.75 -60.04 23.12
CA ASP A 62 -37.18 -58.67 23.01
C ASP A 62 -36.77 -58.22 21.60
N TYR A 63 -36.99 -59.06 20.57
CA TYR A 63 -36.73 -58.66 19.18
C TYR A 63 -37.70 -57.55 18.73
N GLU A 64 -37.16 -56.53 18.07
CA GLU A 64 -37.93 -55.37 17.59
C GLU A 64 -38.16 -55.43 16.08
N ILE A 65 -39.40 -55.22 15.65
CA ILE A 65 -39.76 -55.01 14.25
C ILE A 65 -40.27 -53.58 14.04
N GLU A 66 -39.90 -52.98 12.91
CA GLU A 66 -40.32 -51.63 12.54
C GLU A 66 -41.20 -51.67 11.30
N TYR A 67 -42.39 -51.05 11.37
CA TYR A 67 -43.25 -50.86 10.21
C TYR A 67 -42.72 -49.71 9.36
N VAL A 68 -42.63 -49.94 8.05
CA VAL A 68 -42.13 -48.99 7.06
C VAL A 68 -43.13 -48.88 5.91
N CYS A 69 -43.65 -47.68 5.66
CA CYS A 69 -44.55 -47.43 4.55
C CYS A 69 -43.77 -47.18 3.25
N ARG A 70 -44.38 -47.51 2.10
CA ARG A 70 -43.82 -47.20 0.77
C ARG A 70 -44.32 -45.84 0.28
N GLY A 71 -43.43 -45.03 -0.28
CA GLY A 71 -43.75 -43.69 -0.81
C GLY A 71 -43.96 -42.64 0.29
N GLU A 72 -44.76 -41.60 0.00
CA GLU A 72 -45.06 -40.46 0.90
C GLU A 72 -46.13 -40.77 1.97
N ARG A 73 -46.18 -42.01 2.47
CA ARG A 73 -47.16 -42.46 3.48
C ARG A 73 -46.49 -42.54 4.84
N GLU A 74 -47.18 -42.17 5.90
CA GLU A 74 -46.70 -42.29 7.29
C GLU A 74 -47.45 -43.42 8.03
N VAL A 75 -46.76 -44.04 9.00
CA VAL A 75 -47.34 -45.09 9.86
C VAL A 75 -48.22 -44.43 10.92
N VAL A 76 -49.48 -44.82 10.98
CA VAL A 76 -50.41 -44.43 12.05
C VAL A 76 -50.73 -45.65 12.89
N GLY A 77 -50.38 -45.58 14.17
CA GLY A 77 -50.33 -46.71 15.11
C GLY A 77 -48.89 -46.97 15.61
N PRO A 78 -48.66 -48.05 16.37
CA PRO A 78 -47.34 -48.39 16.90
C PRO A 78 -46.32 -48.62 15.77
N LYS A 79 -45.32 -47.75 15.67
CA LYS A 79 -44.30 -47.83 14.62
C LYS A 79 -43.33 -49.01 14.84
N VAL A 80 -43.02 -49.30 16.10
CA VAL A 80 -42.13 -50.39 16.50
C VAL A 80 -42.91 -51.34 17.40
N ARG A 81 -42.80 -52.64 17.14
CA ARG A 81 -43.35 -53.68 18.03
C ARG A 81 -42.23 -54.54 18.57
N LYS A 82 -42.32 -54.91 19.84
CA LYS A 82 -41.35 -55.80 20.49
C LYS A 82 -41.98 -57.16 20.76
N CYS A 83 -41.22 -58.22 20.59
CA CYS A 83 -41.65 -59.55 20.97
C CYS A 83 -41.59 -59.71 22.50
N LEU A 84 -42.72 -60.07 23.12
CA LEU A 84 -42.82 -60.30 24.56
C LEU A 84 -42.54 -61.76 24.90
N ALA A 85 -42.13 -62.03 26.15
CA ALA A 85 -41.84 -63.37 26.65
C ALA A 85 -43.05 -64.33 26.61
N ASN A 86 -44.26 -63.80 26.44
CA ASN A 86 -45.49 -64.58 26.27
C ASN A 86 -45.75 -65.02 24.81
N GLY A 87 -44.82 -64.77 23.88
CA GLY A 87 -44.95 -65.11 22.46
C GLY A 87 -45.81 -64.15 21.63
N SER A 88 -46.30 -63.05 22.21
CA SER A 88 -47.08 -62.02 21.53
C SER A 88 -46.29 -60.73 21.28
N TRP A 89 -46.70 -59.93 20.30
CA TRP A 89 -46.10 -58.62 20.03
C TRP A 89 -46.74 -57.52 20.89
N THR A 90 -45.99 -56.47 21.22
CA THR A 90 -46.56 -55.29 21.88
C THR A 90 -47.64 -54.60 21.03
N ASP A 91 -48.64 -54.01 21.68
CA ASP A 91 -49.69 -53.19 21.07
C ASP A 91 -50.50 -53.87 19.96
N MET A 92 -50.78 -55.18 20.13
CA MET A 92 -51.58 -55.96 19.17
C MET A 92 -52.98 -55.39 18.93
N ASP A 93 -53.55 -54.70 19.91
CA ASP A 93 -54.91 -54.13 19.86
C ASP A 93 -55.02 -52.91 18.93
N THR A 94 -53.91 -52.29 18.55
CA THR A 94 -53.90 -51.12 17.65
C THR A 94 -53.20 -51.44 16.33
N PRO A 95 -53.93 -51.57 15.21
CA PRO A 95 -53.32 -51.93 13.94
C PRO A 95 -52.48 -50.77 13.38
N SER A 96 -51.21 -51.06 13.01
CA SER A 96 -50.33 -50.10 12.35
C SER A 96 -50.67 -50.01 10.86
N ARG A 97 -51.20 -48.88 10.42
CA ARG A 97 -51.64 -48.65 9.03
C ARG A 97 -50.82 -47.55 8.34
N CYS A 98 -50.63 -47.69 7.03
CA CYS A 98 -49.94 -46.69 6.21
C CYS A 98 -50.94 -45.75 5.56
N VAL A 99 -50.98 -44.50 6.02
CA VAL A 99 -51.93 -43.50 5.51
C VAL A 99 -51.20 -42.31 4.91
N ARG A 100 -51.84 -41.66 3.93
CA ARG A 100 -51.36 -40.37 3.41
C ARG A 100 -51.75 -39.28 4.40
N ILE A 101 -50.81 -38.40 4.70
CA ILE A 101 -51.00 -37.27 5.61
C ILE A 101 -50.81 -36.00 4.79
N CYS A 102 -51.74 -35.04 4.93
CA CYS A 102 -51.60 -33.74 4.30
C CYS A 102 -50.55 -32.88 5.00
N SER A 103 -49.97 -31.93 4.27
CA SER A 103 -48.89 -31.07 4.80
C SER A 103 -49.27 -30.39 6.11
N LYS A 104 -48.45 -30.60 7.16
CA LYS A 104 -48.59 -29.97 8.49
C LYS A 104 -48.41 -28.44 8.44
N SER A 105 -47.91 -27.89 7.34
CA SER A 105 -47.77 -26.45 7.13
C SER A 105 -49.10 -25.67 7.18
N TYR A 106 -50.24 -26.34 7.01
CA TYR A 106 -51.58 -25.75 7.12
C TYR A 106 -52.08 -25.63 8.57
N LEU A 107 -51.35 -26.18 9.55
CA LEU A 107 -51.67 -26.09 10.98
C LEU A 107 -51.16 -24.81 11.63
N ILE A 108 -50.37 -24.01 10.90
CA ILE A 108 -49.77 -22.76 11.38
C ILE A 108 -50.22 -21.64 10.45
N LEU A 109 -50.84 -20.59 10.99
CA LEU A 109 -51.24 -19.39 10.25
C LEU A 109 -50.60 -18.18 10.94
N GLU A 110 -49.84 -17.38 10.18
CA GLU A 110 -49.28 -16.13 10.71
C GLU A 110 -50.39 -15.09 10.86
N ASN A 111 -50.42 -14.39 12.01
CA ASN A 111 -51.45 -13.40 12.36
C ASN A 111 -52.88 -13.96 12.34
N GLY A 112 -53.03 -15.23 12.72
CA GLY A 112 -54.31 -15.91 12.85
C GLY A 112 -54.24 -17.25 13.57
N LYS A 113 -55.39 -17.89 13.71
CA LYS A 113 -55.60 -19.18 14.39
C LYS A 113 -56.20 -20.20 13.43
N VAL A 114 -55.72 -21.44 13.54
CA VAL A 114 -56.23 -22.60 12.79
C VAL A 114 -57.01 -23.50 13.73
N PHE A 115 -58.22 -23.89 13.33
CA PHE A 115 -59.06 -24.82 14.07
C PHE A 115 -59.14 -26.14 13.30
N LEU A 116 -58.54 -27.20 13.85
CA LEU A 116 -58.65 -28.56 13.30
C LEU A 116 -59.89 -29.24 13.87
N THR A 117 -60.76 -29.76 13.01
CA THR A 117 -61.95 -30.51 13.45
C THR A 117 -61.61 -32.00 13.47
N GLY A 118 -61.34 -32.57 14.66
CA GLY A 118 -61.01 -34.00 14.81
C GLY A 118 -60.13 -34.43 16.00
N GLY A 119 -59.75 -33.51 16.92
CA GLY A 119 -58.82 -33.80 18.03
C GLY A 119 -57.35 -33.87 17.56
N ASP A 120 -56.40 -33.98 18.51
CA ASP A 120 -54.93 -33.91 18.34
C ASP A 120 -54.29 -35.00 17.43
N LEU A 121 -55.07 -35.60 16.54
CA LEU A 121 -54.59 -36.56 15.55
C LEU A 121 -53.90 -35.84 14.39
N PRO A 122 -52.85 -36.44 13.79
CA PRO A 122 -52.17 -35.87 12.62
C PRO A 122 -53.15 -35.64 11.46
N ALA A 123 -52.81 -34.74 10.52
CA ALA A 123 -53.65 -34.32 9.38
C ALA A 123 -53.93 -35.46 8.38
N LEU A 124 -54.75 -36.42 8.81
CA LEU A 124 -55.19 -37.59 8.07
C LEU A 124 -56.07 -37.20 6.88
N ASP A 125 -56.16 -38.10 5.91
CA ASP A 125 -57.13 -37.99 4.82
C ASP A 125 -58.56 -37.84 5.37
N GLY A 126 -59.29 -36.80 4.93
CA GLY A 126 -60.58 -36.36 5.47
C GLY A 126 -60.52 -35.30 6.59
N ALA A 127 -59.34 -34.93 7.08
CA ALA A 127 -59.20 -33.88 8.10
C ALA A 127 -59.59 -32.50 7.54
N ARG A 128 -60.21 -31.68 8.40
CA ARG A 128 -60.67 -30.34 8.04
C ARG A 128 -60.03 -29.26 8.91
N VAL A 129 -59.51 -28.24 8.24
CA VAL A 129 -58.97 -27.02 8.87
C VAL A 129 -59.86 -25.83 8.55
N ASP A 130 -60.24 -25.08 9.58
CA ASP A 130 -60.93 -23.80 9.46
C ASP A 130 -59.96 -22.68 9.93
N PHE A 131 -59.78 -21.65 9.10
CA PHE A 131 -58.82 -20.55 9.33
C PHE A 131 -59.54 -19.29 9.84
N ARG A 132 -58.97 -18.61 10.84
CA ARG A 132 -59.44 -17.29 11.32
C ARG A 132 -58.25 -16.36 11.54
N CYS A 133 -58.35 -15.09 11.13
CA CYS A 133 -57.32 -14.10 11.42
C CYS A 133 -57.50 -13.49 12.82
N ASP A 134 -56.41 -12.97 13.38
CA ASP A 134 -56.42 -12.17 14.60
C ASP A 134 -57.09 -10.80 14.34
N PRO A 135 -57.49 -10.05 15.39
CA PRO A 135 -58.04 -8.70 15.23
C PRO A 135 -57.11 -7.81 14.38
N ASP A 136 -57.69 -6.93 13.55
CA ASP A 136 -57.01 -6.05 12.57
C ASP A 136 -56.57 -6.69 11.24
N PHE A 137 -56.75 -8.01 11.08
CA PHE A 137 -56.46 -8.72 9.84
C PHE A 137 -57.72 -9.36 9.23
N HIS A 138 -57.84 -9.31 7.91
CA HIS A 138 -58.87 -10.02 7.15
C HIS A 138 -58.25 -11.19 6.38
N LEU A 139 -58.99 -12.29 6.26
CA LEU A 139 -58.50 -13.51 5.62
C LEU A 139 -58.61 -13.41 4.10
N VAL A 140 -57.48 -13.50 3.41
CA VAL A 140 -57.41 -13.55 1.94
C VAL A 140 -57.20 -15.00 1.52
N GLY A 141 -58.25 -15.61 0.97
CA GLY A 141 -58.29 -17.00 0.53
C GLY A 141 -59.48 -17.78 1.07
N GLY A 142 -59.48 -19.10 0.89
CA GLY A 142 -60.53 -19.97 1.42
C GLY A 142 -60.43 -20.09 2.94
N SER A 143 -61.52 -19.82 3.66
CA SER A 143 -61.59 -19.97 5.12
C SER A 143 -61.57 -21.41 5.62
N ARG A 144 -61.60 -22.38 4.70
CA ARG A 144 -61.67 -23.81 4.99
C ARG A 144 -60.92 -24.61 3.94
N SER A 145 -60.16 -25.61 4.39
CA SER A 145 -59.56 -26.61 3.51
C SER A 145 -59.77 -28.02 4.07
N VAL A 146 -59.97 -28.99 3.19
CA VAL A 146 -60.17 -30.41 3.52
C VAL A 146 -59.05 -31.22 2.88
N CYS A 147 -58.46 -32.14 3.66
CA CYS A 147 -57.42 -33.05 3.17
C CYS A 147 -58.09 -34.15 2.34
N ASN A 148 -57.76 -34.22 1.04
CA ASN A 148 -58.20 -35.25 0.12
C ASN A 148 -56.98 -35.91 -0.54
N GLN A 149 -56.79 -37.21 -0.31
CA GLN A 149 -55.73 -38.07 -0.86
C GLN A 149 -54.30 -37.52 -0.67
N GLY A 150 -54.04 -36.74 0.38
CA GLY A 150 -52.74 -36.14 0.68
C GLY A 150 -52.55 -34.70 0.18
N GLN A 151 -53.56 -34.10 -0.47
CA GLN A 151 -53.57 -32.68 -0.84
C GLN A 151 -54.73 -31.92 -0.20
N TRP A 152 -54.46 -30.66 0.15
CA TRP A 152 -55.47 -29.74 0.68
C TRP A 152 -56.35 -29.22 -0.47
N SER A 153 -57.67 -29.25 -0.27
CA SER A 153 -58.67 -28.89 -1.30
C SER A 153 -58.58 -27.43 -1.77
N SER A 154 -58.06 -26.54 -0.94
CA SER A 154 -57.82 -25.14 -1.26
C SER A 154 -56.40 -24.71 -0.87
N PRO A 155 -55.79 -23.76 -1.59
CA PRO A 155 -54.50 -23.19 -1.21
C PRO A 155 -54.58 -22.51 0.16
N LYS A 156 -53.45 -22.47 0.88
CA LYS A 156 -53.32 -21.89 2.22
C LYS A 156 -53.67 -20.39 2.18
N PRO A 157 -54.64 -19.91 2.98
CA PRO A 157 -54.97 -18.49 3.06
C PRO A 157 -53.91 -17.71 3.86
N HIS A 158 -53.88 -16.39 3.69
CA HIS A 158 -53.04 -15.48 4.48
C HIS A 158 -53.87 -14.35 5.08
N CYS A 159 -53.44 -13.85 6.23
CA CYS A 159 -54.09 -12.76 6.94
C CYS A 159 -53.48 -11.42 6.50
N GLN A 160 -54.30 -10.53 5.96
CA GLN A 160 -53.88 -9.20 5.49
C GLN A 160 -54.50 -8.10 6.36
N VAL A 161 -53.69 -7.14 6.79
CA VAL A 161 -54.16 -6.02 7.63
C VAL A 161 -55.25 -5.20 6.92
N ASN A 162 -56.29 -4.81 7.66
CA ASN A 162 -57.22 -3.76 7.24
C ASN A 162 -56.49 -2.41 7.23
N ARG A 163 -55.96 -2.01 6.08
CA ARG A 163 -55.29 -0.71 5.93
C ARG A 163 -56.34 0.40 5.90
N THR A 164 -56.52 1.09 7.02
CA THR A 164 -56.92 2.49 6.98
C THR A 164 -55.77 3.30 6.36
N PRO A 165 -56.04 4.27 5.47
CA PRO A 165 -55.00 5.10 4.86
C PRO A 165 -54.55 6.16 5.87
N HIS A 166 -53.69 5.75 6.81
CA HIS A 166 -52.79 6.68 7.50
C HIS A 166 -51.36 6.33 7.08
N SER A 167 -50.70 7.32 6.49
CA SER A 167 -49.39 7.27 5.85
C SER A 167 -48.26 7.00 6.85
N GLU A 168 -48.09 5.76 7.31
CA GLU A 168 -46.84 5.37 7.97
C GLU A 168 -45.75 5.09 6.93
N ARG A 169 -44.66 5.85 7.02
CA ARG A 169 -43.46 5.66 6.20
C ARG A 169 -42.81 4.32 6.50
N ARG A 170 -42.34 3.63 5.47
CA ARG A 170 -41.65 2.34 5.62
C ARG A 170 -40.20 2.56 6.03
N ALA A 171 -39.73 1.84 7.05
CA ALA A 171 -38.35 1.94 7.51
C ALA A 171 -37.39 1.21 6.57
N VAL A 172 -36.32 1.88 6.16
CA VAL A 172 -35.19 1.33 5.40
C VAL A 172 -33.94 1.43 6.26
N TYR A 173 -33.26 0.30 6.48
CA TYR A 173 -32.15 0.24 7.43
C TYR A 173 -30.80 0.31 6.74
N ILE A 174 -29.88 1.08 7.34
CA ILE A 174 -28.49 1.21 6.91
C ILE A 174 -27.58 0.65 8.02
N GLY A 175 -26.60 -0.17 7.65
CA GLY A 175 -25.62 -0.71 8.59
C GLY A 175 -24.37 0.16 8.60
N ALA A 176 -23.86 0.56 9.76
CA ALA A 176 -22.66 1.38 9.87
C ALA A 176 -21.65 0.84 10.89
N LEU A 177 -20.37 1.07 10.61
CA LEU A 177 -19.26 0.70 11.48
C LEU A 177 -18.42 1.96 11.78
N PHE A 178 -18.69 2.59 12.92
CA PHE A 178 -17.99 3.79 13.37
C PHE A 178 -16.79 3.41 14.26
N PRO A 179 -15.57 3.90 14.02
CA PRO A 179 -14.43 3.64 14.88
C PRO A 179 -14.35 4.65 16.02
N MET A 180 -14.74 4.27 17.24
CA MET A 180 -14.68 5.18 18.40
C MET A 180 -13.28 5.32 19.02
N SER A 181 -12.41 4.36 18.71
CA SER A 181 -11.03 4.22 19.19
C SER A 181 -10.15 3.54 18.13
N GLY A 182 -8.86 3.35 18.43
CA GLY A 182 -7.89 2.71 17.53
C GLY A 182 -7.01 3.73 16.81
N GLY A 183 -6.44 3.33 15.66
CA GLY A 183 -5.50 4.16 14.89
C GLY A 183 -6.10 5.45 14.33
N TRP A 184 -7.42 5.51 14.14
CA TRP A 184 -8.16 6.72 13.75
C TRP A 184 -9.55 6.71 14.44
N PRO A 185 -9.74 7.47 15.54
CA PRO A 185 -11.00 7.49 16.31
C PRO A 185 -12.06 8.40 15.66
N GLY A 186 -12.31 8.25 14.36
CA GLY A 186 -13.16 9.17 13.59
C GLY A 186 -14.67 9.05 13.83
N GLY A 187 -15.11 7.98 14.50
CA GLY A 187 -16.52 7.77 14.83
C GLY A 187 -17.09 8.80 15.81
N GLN A 188 -16.23 9.47 16.59
CA GLN A 188 -16.65 10.41 17.63
C GLN A 188 -17.38 11.63 17.07
N ALA A 189 -16.94 12.17 15.93
CA ALA A 189 -17.63 13.25 15.22
C ALA A 189 -18.51 12.75 14.05
N CYS A 190 -18.11 11.66 13.39
CA CYS A 190 -18.86 11.16 12.23
C CYS A 190 -20.23 10.55 12.59
N GLN A 191 -20.37 9.90 13.75
CA GLN A 191 -21.68 9.37 14.17
C GLN A 191 -22.71 10.51 14.38
N PRO A 192 -22.44 11.55 15.20
CA PRO A 192 -23.35 12.69 15.33
C PRO A 192 -23.66 13.39 14.00
N ALA A 193 -22.70 13.45 13.07
CA ALA A 193 -22.92 14.02 11.74
C ALA A 193 -23.89 13.18 10.89
N VAL A 194 -23.79 11.85 10.94
CA VAL A 194 -24.74 10.95 10.28
C VAL A 194 -26.13 11.05 10.90
N GLU A 195 -26.22 11.10 12.24
CA GLU A 195 -27.50 11.28 12.95
C GLU A 195 -28.17 12.61 12.55
N MET A 196 -27.41 13.71 12.49
CA MET A 196 -27.88 14.99 11.96
C MET A 196 -28.41 14.88 10.53
N ALA A 197 -27.68 14.20 9.64
CA ALA A 197 -28.08 14.03 8.25
C ALA A 197 -29.37 13.22 8.12
N LEU A 198 -29.55 12.17 8.94
CA LEU A 198 -30.75 11.34 8.96
C LEU A 198 -31.98 12.11 9.43
N GLU A 199 -31.84 12.99 10.43
CA GLU A 199 -32.92 13.87 10.86
C GLU A 199 -33.30 14.86 9.76
N ASP A 200 -32.31 15.54 9.17
CA ASP A 200 -32.52 16.55 8.13
C ASP A 200 -33.19 15.91 6.88
N VAL A 201 -32.76 14.71 6.46
CA VAL A 201 -33.33 14.03 5.29
C VAL A 201 -34.73 13.46 5.56
N ASN A 202 -34.97 12.87 6.73
CA ASN A 202 -36.28 12.31 7.08
C ASN A 202 -37.33 13.41 7.33
N SER A 203 -36.90 14.61 7.76
CA SER A 203 -37.80 15.76 7.93
C SER A 203 -38.38 16.26 6.60
N ARG A 204 -37.62 16.09 5.50
CA ARG A 204 -37.99 16.53 4.16
C ARG A 204 -38.92 15.54 3.47
N ARG A 205 -40.05 16.04 2.96
CA ARG A 205 -41.08 15.23 2.26
C ARG A 205 -40.79 15.09 0.77
N ASP A 206 -39.88 15.89 0.22
CA ASP A 206 -39.53 15.92 -1.21
C ASP A 206 -38.45 14.89 -1.61
N ILE A 207 -37.74 14.30 -0.64
CA ILE A 207 -36.66 13.33 -0.91
C ILE A 207 -37.18 11.89 -0.85
N LEU A 208 -37.71 11.46 0.31
CA LEU A 208 -38.30 10.13 0.49
C LEU A 208 -39.66 10.30 1.21
N PRO A 209 -40.77 10.50 0.47
CA PRO A 209 -42.08 10.69 1.09
C PRO A 209 -42.59 9.41 1.77
N ASP A 210 -42.36 8.26 1.13
CA ASP A 210 -42.91 6.94 1.52
C ASP A 210 -41.98 6.11 2.42
N TYR A 211 -40.72 6.52 2.56
CA TYR A 211 -39.69 5.79 3.31
C TYR A 211 -39.04 6.65 4.40
N GLU A 212 -38.50 6.00 5.42
CA GLU A 212 -37.74 6.60 6.51
C GLU A 212 -36.40 5.85 6.66
N LEU A 213 -35.28 6.57 6.64
CA LEU A 213 -33.95 5.98 6.82
C LEU A 213 -33.64 5.79 8.31
N LYS A 214 -33.23 4.58 8.70
CA LYS A 214 -32.83 4.23 10.08
C LYS A 214 -31.44 3.60 10.12
N LEU A 215 -30.65 3.97 11.12
CA LEU A 215 -29.26 3.56 11.27
C LEU A 215 -29.11 2.45 12.32
N ILE A 216 -28.34 1.42 11.99
CA ILE A 216 -27.85 0.41 12.95
C ILE A 216 -26.33 0.49 12.93
N HIS A 217 -25.73 0.86 14.06
CA HIS A 217 -24.30 1.14 14.14
C HIS A 217 -23.59 0.28 15.19
N HIS A 218 -22.33 -0.07 14.91
CA HIS A 218 -21.44 -0.75 15.86
C HIS A 218 -20.05 -0.09 15.90
N ASP A 219 -19.32 -0.30 17.00
CA ASP A 219 -17.95 0.20 17.17
C ASP A 219 -16.94 -0.79 16.58
N SER A 220 -16.28 -0.40 15.50
CA SER A 220 -15.25 -1.24 14.86
C SER A 220 -13.85 -1.07 15.44
N LYS A 221 -13.58 0.03 16.16
CA LYS A 221 -12.24 0.40 16.65
C LYS A 221 -11.11 0.40 15.60
N CYS A 222 -11.46 0.55 14.31
CA CYS A 222 -10.58 0.31 13.16
C CYS A 222 -9.92 -1.08 13.10
N ASP A 223 -10.44 -2.06 13.83
CA ASP A 223 -9.89 -3.41 13.91
C ASP A 223 -10.68 -4.38 13.00
N PRO A 224 -10.04 -5.02 12.00
CA PRO A 224 -10.72 -5.95 11.09
C PRO A 224 -11.35 -7.16 11.79
N GLY A 225 -10.78 -7.62 12.91
CA GLY A 225 -11.30 -8.76 13.67
C GLY A 225 -12.64 -8.44 14.32
N GLN A 226 -12.71 -7.31 15.05
CA GLN A 226 -13.97 -6.82 15.62
C GLN A 226 -14.97 -6.45 14.53
N ALA A 227 -14.52 -5.80 13.46
CA ALA A 227 -15.39 -5.45 12.34
C ALA A 227 -16.01 -6.68 11.67
N THR A 228 -15.26 -7.78 11.53
CA THR A 228 -15.80 -9.04 11.00
C THR A 228 -16.97 -9.52 11.85
N LYS A 229 -16.81 -9.59 13.18
CA LYS A 229 -17.88 -10.02 14.09
C LYS A 229 -19.15 -9.17 13.91
N TYR A 230 -19.01 -7.85 13.96
CA TYR A 230 -20.17 -6.94 13.82
C TYR A 230 -20.77 -6.95 12.42
N LEU A 231 -19.98 -7.20 11.37
CA LEU A 231 -20.50 -7.39 10.02
C LEU A 231 -21.42 -8.62 9.96
N TYR A 232 -21.03 -9.74 10.57
CA TYR A 232 -21.90 -10.92 10.65
C TYR A 232 -23.18 -10.62 11.44
N GLU A 233 -23.09 -9.91 12.57
CA GLU A 233 -24.28 -9.49 13.34
C GLU A 233 -25.21 -8.57 12.54
N LEU A 234 -24.66 -7.69 11.67
CA LEU A 234 -25.46 -6.83 10.79
C LEU A 234 -26.14 -7.62 9.65
N LEU A 235 -25.44 -8.59 9.06
CA LEU A 235 -25.91 -9.31 7.87
C LEU A 235 -26.91 -10.42 8.20
N TYR A 236 -26.71 -11.16 9.30
CA TYR A 236 -27.51 -12.35 9.62
C TYR A 236 -28.68 -12.10 10.57
N ASN A 237 -28.84 -10.88 11.09
CA ASN A 237 -29.97 -10.52 11.93
C ASN A 237 -30.91 -9.55 11.20
N ASP A 238 -32.21 -9.73 11.44
CA ASP A 238 -33.21 -8.73 11.06
C ASP A 238 -32.96 -7.40 11.77
N PRO A 239 -33.32 -6.26 11.15
CA PRO A 239 -33.90 -6.10 9.80
C PRO A 239 -32.84 -6.19 8.67
N ILE A 240 -33.25 -6.34 7.41
CA ILE A 240 -32.35 -6.32 6.25
C ILE A 240 -31.76 -4.92 6.03
N LYS A 241 -30.45 -4.84 5.74
CA LYS A 241 -29.74 -3.57 5.50
C LYS A 241 -29.62 -3.34 3.99
N ILE A 242 -29.89 -2.13 3.52
CA ILE A 242 -29.79 -1.78 2.09
C ILE A 242 -28.37 -1.38 1.66
N ILE A 243 -27.58 -0.85 2.60
CA ILE A 243 -26.22 -0.37 2.38
C ILE A 243 -25.38 -0.54 3.63
N LEU A 244 -24.06 -0.67 3.45
CA LEU A 244 -23.07 -0.70 4.53
C LEU A 244 -22.17 0.54 4.48
N MET A 245 -21.92 1.14 5.65
CA MET A 245 -21.10 2.33 5.83
C MET A 245 -19.92 2.08 6.77
N PRO A 246 -18.79 1.55 6.27
CA PRO A 246 -17.56 1.42 7.04
C PRO A 246 -16.75 2.73 7.06
N GLY A 247 -16.10 3.02 8.20
CA GLY A 247 -15.20 4.15 8.35
C GLY A 247 -13.78 3.89 7.87
N CYS A 248 -12.98 3.18 8.68
CA CYS A 248 -11.54 3.05 8.46
C CYS A 248 -11.20 2.25 7.20
N SER A 249 -10.03 2.50 6.62
CA SER A 249 -9.57 1.80 5.42
C SER A 249 -9.45 0.28 5.59
N SER A 250 -8.86 -0.19 6.69
CA SER A 250 -8.72 -1.64 6.96
C SER A 250 -10.07 -2.37 6.98
N VAL A 251 -11.06 -1.76 7.62
CA VAL A 251 -12.44 -2.28 7.71
C VAL A 251 -13.17 -2.14 6.39
N SER A 252 -12.99 -1.03 5.69
CA SER A 252 -13.64 -0.76 4.40
C SER A 252 -13.20 -1.74 3.32
N THR A 253 -11.90 -2.07 3.26
CA THR A 253 -11.36 -3.11 2.35
C THR A 253 -12.04 -4.46 2.61
N LEU A 254 -12.09 -4.89 3.87
CA LEU A 254 -12.74 -6.15 4.26
C LEU A 254 -14.23 -6.17 3.87
N VAL A 255 -14.97 -5.14 4.24
CA VAL A 255 -16.42 -5.05 4.00
C VAL A 255 -16.72 -4.97 2.50
N ALA A 256 -15.96 -4.18 1.74
CA ALA A 256 -16.15 -4.05 0.29
C ALA A 256 -15.85 -5.35 -0.46
N GLU A 257 -14.83 -6.10 -0.05
CA GLU A 257 -14.50 -7.39 -0.66
C GLU A 257 -15.56 -8.46 -0.38
N ALA A 258 -16.14 -8.44 0.81
CA ALA A 258 -17.19 -9.37 1.24
C ALA A 258 -18.57 -9.02 0.66
N ALA A 259 -18.92 -7.73 0.58
CA ALA A 259 -20.26 -7.24 0.24
C ALA A 259 -20.78 -7.71 -1.13
N ARG A 260 -19.89 -7.99 -2.09
CA ARG A 260 -20.27 -8.53 -3.40
C ARG A 260 -21.01 -9.87 -3.30
N MET A 261 -20.80 -10.64 -2.23
CA MET A 261 -21.47 -11.93 -2.02
C MET A 261 -22.93 -11.77 -1.57
N TRP A 262 -23.31 -10.61 -1.05
CA TRP A 262 -24.67 -10.27 -0.60
C TRP A 262 -25.32 -9.19 -1.48
N ASN A 263 -24.75 -8.90 -2.65
CA ASN A 263 -25.19 -7.84 -3.56
C ASN A 263 -25.40 -6.49 -2.84
N LEU A 264 -24.51 -6.15 -1.90
CA LEU A 264 -24.61 -4.90 -1.14
C LEU A 264 -23.71 -3.81 -1.72
N ILE A 265 -24.21 -2.58 -1.64
CA ILE A 265 -23.41 -1.39 -1.88
C ILE A 265 -22.68 -1.02 -0.60
N VAL A 266 -21.43 -0.61 -0.74
CA VAL A 266 -20.61 -0.13 0.37
C VAL A 266 -20.30 1.33 0.12
N LEU A 267 -20.71 2.21 1.04
CA LEU A 267 -20.44 3.64 1.00
C LEU A 267 -19.57 4.04 2.19
N SER A 268 -18.26 4.09 1.97
CA SER A 268 -17.33 4.52 3.01
C SER A 268 -17.28 6.05 3.11
N TYR A 269 -17.36 6.57 4.33
CA TYR A 269 -17.27 8.01 4.58
C TYR A 269 -15.86 8.46 4.98
N GLY A 270 -14.95 7.52 5.30
CA GLY A 270 -13.64 7.82 5.90
C GLY A 270 -12.46 7.05 5.30
N SER A 271 -12.66 6.20 4.29
CA SER A 271 -11.57 5.40 3.74
C SER A 271 -10.82 6.08 2.60
N SER A 272 -9.52 6.27 2.80
CA SER A 272 -8.62 6.91 1.85
C SER A 272 -7.71 5.94 1.06
N SER A 273 -7.83 4.62 1.27
CA SER A 273 -6.94 3.63 0.64
C SER A 273 -7.01 3.68 -0.90
N PRO A 274 -5.89 3.86 -1.62
CA PRO A 274 -5.87 3.79 -3.08
C PRO A 274 -6.30 2.42 -3.63
N ALA A 275 -6.03 1.34 -2.92
CA ALA A 275 -6.39 -0.02 -3.35
C ALA A 275 -7.89 -0.20 -3.61
N LEU A 276 -8.74 0.57 -2.90
CA LEU A 276 -10.20 0.55 -3.03
C LEU A 276 -10.71 1.14 -4.35
N SER A 277 -9.86 1.84 -5.12
CA SER A 277 -10.21 2.33 -6.46
C SER A 277 -10.26 1.21 -7.52
N ASN A 278 -9.79 -0.01 -7.20
CA ASN A 278 -9.84 -1.14 -8.13
C ASN A 278 -11.27 -1.72 -8.25
N ARG A 279 -11.99 -1.33 -9.30
CA ARG A 279 -13.36 -1.78 -9.60
C ARG A 279 -13.51 -3.28 -9.88
N GLN A 280 -12.44 -3.97 -10.30
CA GLN A 280 -12.51 -5.42 -10.51
C GLN A 280 -12.61 -6.17 -9.17
N ARG A 281 -11.89 -5.68 -8.15
CA ARG A 281 -11.94 -6.23 -6.80
C ARG A 281 -13.12 -5.69 -5.98
N PHE A 282 -13.47 -4.42 -6.17
CA PHE A 282 -14.51 -3.71 -5.40
C PHE A 282 -15.59 -3.11 -6.33
N PRO A 283 -16.45 -3.94 -6.93
CA PRO A 283 -17.41 -3.48 -7.95
C PRO A 283 -18.51 -2.57 -7.38
N THR A 284 -18.93 -2.76 -6.13
CA THR A 284 -20.06 -2.03 -5.51
C THR A 284 -19.62 -0.99 -4.46
N PHE A 285 -18.36 -0.57 -4.49
CA PHE A 285 -17.79 0.37 -3.53
C PHE A 285 -17.91 1.83 -4.00
N PHE A 286 -18.28 2.72 -3.09
CA PHE A 286 -18.23 4.17 -3.24
C PHE A 286 -17.66 4.79 -1.97
N ARG A 287 -17.09 5.98 -2.11
CA ARG A 287 -16.64 6.76 -0.96
C ARG A 287 -16.74 8.26 -1.18
N THR A 288 -17.22 8.97 -0.15
CA THR A 288 -17.16 10.43 -0.12
C THR A 288 -15.80 10.93 0.32
N HIS A 289 -15.01 10.11 1.01
CA HIS A 289 -13.61 10.41 1.29
C HIS A 289 -12.77 10.33 -0.01
N PRO A 290 -11.99 11.37 -0.34
CA PRO A 290 -11.09 11.32 -1.49
C PRO A 290 -9.96 10.29 -1.32
N SER A 291 -9.43 9.80 -2.44
CA SER A 291 -8.28 8.88 -2.43
C SER A 291 -7.01 9.56 -1.93
N ALA A 292 -6.15 8.83 -1.20
CA ALA A 292 -4.83 9.33 -0.82
C ALA A 292 -3.92 9.64 -2.03
N THR A 293 -4.21 9.10 -3.22
CA THR A 293 -3.52 9.44 -4.47
C THR A 293 -3.68 10.90 -4.88
N LEU A 294 -4.71 11.61 -4.40
CA LEU A 294 -4.96 13.01 -4.74
C LEU A 294 -3.86 13.95 -4.22
N HIS A 295 -3.09 13.54 -3.21
CA HIS A 295 -1.92 14.29 -2.75
C HIS A 295 -0.76 14.24 -3.76
N ASN A 296 -0.66 13.18 -4.57
CA ASN A 296 0.51 12.95 -5.43
C ASN A 296 0.62 13.97 -6.57
N PRO A 297 -0.46 14.30 -7.32
CA PRO A 297 -0.43 15.41 -8.29
C PRO A 297 0.05 16.72 -7.66
N THR A 298 -0.40 17.02 -6.43
CA THR A 298 0.00 18.22 -5.69
C THR A 298 1.49 18.21 -5.37
N ARG A 299 2.02 17.08 -4.86
CA ARG A 299 3.45 16.92 -4.55
C ARG A 299 4.31 17.09 -5.80
N VAL A 300 3.94 16.44 -6.91
CA VAL A 300 4.63 16.55 -8.19
C VAL A 300 4.64 18.01 -8.66
N LYS A 301 3.51 18.70 -8.62
CA LYS A 301 3.42 20.12 -9.01
C LYS A 301 4.33 21.02 -8.16
N LEU A 302 4.43 20.73 -6.86
CA LEU A 302 5.33 21.44 -5.96
C LEU A 302 6.81 21.16 -6.27
N PHE A 303 7.16 19.92 -6.60
CA PHE A 303 8.51 19.56 -7.01
C PHE A 303 8.92 20.28 -8.30
N GLU A 304 8.02 20.36 -9.28
CA GLU A 304 8.24 21.11 -10.52
C GLU A 304 8.42 22.61 -10.26
N LYS A 305 7.57 23.20 -9.42
CA LYS A 305 7.64 24.62 -9.05
C LYS A 305 9.00 25.00 -8.43
N TRP A 306 9.55 24.15 -7.57
CA TRP A 306 10.84 24.39 -6.92
C TRP A 306 12.04 23.79 -7.65
N GLY A 307 11.82 23.15 -8.81
CA GLY A 307 12.87 22.58 -9.65
C GLY A 307 13.58 21.37 -9.04
N TRP A 308 12.93 20.64 -8.13
CA TRP A 308 13.50 19.43 -7.52
C TRP A 308 13.30 18.23 -8.43
N LYS A 309 14.41 17.51 -8.69
CA LYS A 309 14.43 16.33 -9.56
C LYS A 309 14.78 15.05 -8.83
N LYS A 310 15.35 15.14 -7.63
CA LYS A 310 15.71 13.99 -6.79
C LYS A 310 14.98 14.04 -5.46
N ILE A 311 14.20 13.00 -5.17
CA ILE A 311 13.47 12.86 -3.92
C ILE A 311 13.78 11.52 -3.24
N ALA A 312 13.58 11.46 -1.92
CA ALA A 312 13.64 10.23 -1.14
C ALA A 312 12.30 10.00 -0.43
N THR A 313 11.95 8.74 -0.20
CA THR A 313 10.68 8.36 0.43
C THR A 313 10.89 7.43 1.60
N ILE A 314 10.14 7.65 2.68
CA ILE A 314 10.10 6.78 3.86
C ILE A 314 8.64 6.49 4.22
N GLN A 315 8.31 5.20 4.34
CA GLN A 315 6.93 4.80 4.63
C GLN A 315 6.82 3.73 5.73
N GLN A 316 5.71 3.76 6.44
CA GLN A 316 5.26 2.63 7.25
C GLN A 316 4.66 1.54 6.33
N THR A 317 4.88 0.27 6.67
CA THR A 317 4.45 -0.89 5.87
C THR A 317 2.96 -1.18 6.07
N THR A 318 2.12 -0.25 5.61
CA THR A 318 0.66 -0.35 5.59
C THR A 318 0.17 -0.29 4.14
N GLU A 319 -0.92 -1.00 3.80
CA GLU A 319 -1.47 -1.06 2.42
C GLU A 319 -1.76 0.34 1.84
N VAL A 320 -2.30 1.24 2.66
CA VAL A 320 -2.62 2.62 2.26
C VAL A 320 -1.37 3.37 1.79
N PHE A 321 -0.27 3.31 2.54
CA PHE A 321 0.95 4.04 2.22
C PHE A 321 1.72 3.40 1.07
N THR A 322 1.74 2.06 1.02
CA THR A 322 2.39 1.31 -0.06
C THR A 322 1.78 1.66 -1.41
N SER A 323 0.45 1.57 -1.52
CA SER A 323 -0.26 1.92 -2.75
C SER A 323 -0.21 3.42 -3.09
N THR A 324 -0.14 4.30 -2.08
CA THR A 324 0.07 5.74 -2.31
C THR A 324 1.46 6.03 -2.88
N LEU A 325 2.49 5.32 -2.42
CA LEU A 325 3.84 5.47 -2.93
C LEU A 325 3.99 4.90 -4.34
N ASP A 326 3.33 3.79 -4.65
CA ASP A 326 3.34 3.22 -6.00
C ASP A 326 2.71 4.17 -7.03
N ASP A 327 1.58 4.82 -6.73
CA ASP A 327 1.01 5.89 -7.58
C ASP A 327 1.93 7.13 -7.66
N LEU A 328 2.63 7.46 -6.57
CA LEU A 328 3.59 8.57 -6.60
C LEU A 328 4.77 8.26 -7.52
N GLU A 329 5.29 7.04 -7.48
CA GLU A 329 6.41 6.57 -8.32
C GLU A 329 6.07 6.62 -9.81
N GLU A 330 4.85 6.25 -10.19
CA GLU A 330 4.37 6.38 -11.56
C GLU A 330 4.33 7.85 -12.02
N ARG A 331 3.74 8.74 -11.22
CA ARG A 331 3.58 10.16 -11.56
C ARG A 331 4.89 10.93 -11.60
N VAL A 332 5.81 10.68 -10.67
CA VAL A 332 7.13 11.35 -10.67
C VAL A 332 7.93 10.93 -11.89
N LYS A 333 7.83 9.66 -12.33
CA LYS A 333 8.48 9.17 -13.54
C LYS A 333 7.96 9.87 -14.79
N GLU A 334 6.65 10.11 -14.88
CA GLU A 334 6.04 10.91 -15.96
C GLU A 334 6.54 12.36 -15.98
N ALA A 335 6.74 12.96 -14.80
CA ALA A 335 7.25 14.33 -14.65
C ALA A 335 8.80 14.46 -14.78
N GLY A 336 9.49 13.34 -15.07
CA GLY A 336 10.96 13.29 -15.15
C GLY A 336 11.64 13.63 -13.83
N ILE A 337 11.04 13.20 -12.71
CA ILE A 337 11.57 13.28 -11.34
C ILE A 337 11.90 11.84 -10.89
N GLU A 338 13.04 11.67 -10.23
CA GLU A 338 13.53 10.35 -9.83
C GLU A 338 13.48 10.18 -8.30
N ILE A 339 12.95 9.04 -7.85
CA ILE A 339 13.06 8.59 -6.46
C ILE A 339 14.43 7.92 -6.31
N THR A 340 15.36 8.61 -5.66
CA THR A 340 16.74 8.11 -5.49
C THR A 340 16.86 7.07 -4.39
N PHE A 341 16.05 7.20 -3.34
CA PHE A 341 16.05 6.31 -2.19
C PHE A 341 14.66 6.03 -1.67
N ARG A 342 14.37 4.74 -1.48
CA ARG A 342 13.14 4.24 -0.85
C ARG A 342 13.50 3.53 0.44
N GLN A 343 12.83 3.88 1.54
CA GLN A 343 12.93 3.19 2.81
C GLN A 343 11.54 2.83 3.32
N SER A 344 11.43 1.70 4.01
CA SER A 344 10.20 1.26 4.66
C SER A 344 10.51 0.70 6.04
N PHE A 345 9.57 0.86 6.98
CA PHE A 345 9.66 0.26 8.30
C PHE A 345 8.31 -0.30 8.75
N PHE A 346 8.35 -1.22 9.71
CA PHE A 346 7.13 -1.74 10.34
C PHE A 346 6.87 -1.01 11.67
N SER A 347 7.84 -1.05 12.59
CA SER A 347 7.71 -0.46 13.93
C SER A 347 8.86 0.45 14.34
N ASP A 348 10.11 0.12 13.97
CA ASP A 348 11.31 0.89 14.32
C ASP A 348 11.84 1.70 13.12
N PRO A 349 11.84 3.05 13.18
CA PRO A 349 12.34 3.91 12.11
C PRO A 349 13.84 4.26 12.18
N ALA A 350 14.58 3.82 13.20
CA ALA A 350 15.95 4.29 13.44
C ALA A 350 16.93 3.98 12.29
N VAL A 351 16.91 2.75 11.76
CA VAL A 351 17.77 2.33 10.64
C VAL A 351 17.43 3.08 9.33
N PRO A 352 16.15 3.17 8.92
CA PRO A 352 15.74 4.02 7.80
C PRO A 352 16.25 5.46 7.86
N VAL A 353 16.13 6.13 9.01
CA VAL A 353 16.56 7.53 9.18
C VAL A 353 18.08 7.66 9.03
N LYS A 354 18.85 6.75 9.62
CA LYS A 354 20.31 6.68 9.45
C LYS A 354 20.72 6.50 7.98
N ASN A 355 20.00 5.65 7.26
CA ASN A 355 20.24 5.44 5.83
C ASN A 355 19.94 6.70 5.01
N LEU A 356 18.85 7.40 5.28
CA LEU A 356 18.54 8.68 4.62
C LEU A 356 19.64 9.72 4.84
N LYS A 357 20.17 9.81 6.07
CA LYS A 357 21.29 10.69 6.39
C LYS A 357 22.56 10.30 5.64
N ARG A 358 22.91 9.00 5.63
CA ARG A 358 24.10 8.47 4.96
C ARG A 358 24.09 8.76 3.45
N GLN A 359 22.90 8.81 2.84
CA GLN A 359 22.72 9.04 1.42
C GLN A 359 22.53 10.53 1.04
N ASP A 360 22.66 11.46 1.99
CA ASP A 360 22.40 12.90 1.83
C ASP A 360 21.06 13.22 1.16
N ALA A 361 20.00 12.49 1.51
CA ALA A 361 18.65 12.77 1.03
C ALA A 361 18.13 14.11 1.57
N ARG A 362 17.72 15.02 0.69
CA ARG A 362 17.29 16.40 1.07
C ARG A 362 15.80 16.63 1.05
N ILE A 363 15.13 16.15 0.00
CA ILE A 363 13.68 16.25 -0.14
C ILE A 363 13.11 14.89 0.24
N ILE A 364 12.39 14.83 1.36
CA ILE A 364 11.96 13.58 1.98
C ILE A 364 10.43 13.56 2.05
N VAL A 365 9.81 12.52 1.50
CA VAL A 365 8.37 12.27 1.59
C VAL A 365 8.12 11.20 2.66
N GLY A 366 7.43 11.59 3.73
CA GLY A 366 7.06 10.72 4.84
C GLY A 366 5.60 10.25 4.76
N LEU A 367 5.39 8.93 4.76
CA LEU A 367 4.07 8.29 4.71
C LEU A 367 3.90 7.31 5.88
N PHE A 368 3.37 7.79 6.99
CA PHE A 368 3.17 7.00 8.21
C PHE A 368 2.03 7.62 9.03
N TYR A 369 1.55 6.95 10.08
CA TYR A 369 0.56 7.53 11.00
C TYR A 369 1.22 8.49 12.02
N GLU A 370 0.39 9.25 12.72
CA GLU A 370 0.81 10.25 13.72
C GLU A 370 1.68 9.63 14.83
N THR A 371 1.32 8.44 15.30
CA THR A 371 2.07 7.70 16.33
C THR A 371 3.49 7.35 15.89
N GLU A 372 3.65 6.93 14.64
CA GLU A 372 4.93 6.62 14.03
C GLU A 372 5.69 7.89 13.66
N ALA A 373 5.00 8.98 13.30
CA ALA A 373 5.61 10.27 13.04
C ALA A 373 6.41 10.77 14.25
N ARG A 374 5.84 10.67 15.46
CA ARG A 374 6.56 11.04 16.69
C ARG A 374 7.86 10.27 16.87
N LYS A 375 7.84 8.96 16.62
CA LYS A 375 9.03 8.10 16.71
C LYS A 375 10.06 8.46 15.64
N VAL A 376 9.63 8.66 14.39
CA VAL A 376 10.49 9.05 13.27
C VAL A 376 11.17 10.39 13.57
N PHE A 377 10.41 11.41 13.96
CA PHE A 377 10.95 12.76 14.18
C PHE A 377 11.88 12.85 15.40
N CYS A 378 11.67 12.02 16.43
CA CYS A 378 12.63 11.90 17.52
C CYS A 378 13.98 11.33 17.02
N GLU A 379 13.98 10.33 16.14
CA GLU A 379 15.21 9.82 15.53
C GLU A 379 15.83 10.83 14.53
N VAL A 380 15.02 11.58 13.78
CA VAL A 380 15.47 12.66 12.88
C VAL A 380 16.19 13.76 13.65
N TYR A 381 15.71 14.10 14.85
CA TYR A 381 16.37 15.07 15.73
C TYR A 381 17.76 14.56 16.15
N LYS A 382 17.83 13.31 16.62
CA LYS A 382 19.09 12.67 17.05
C LYS A 382 20.14 12.61 15.92
N GLU A 383 19.71 12.31 14.70
CA GLU A 383 20.58 12.24 13.51
C GLU A 383 20.81 13.61 12.83
N ARG A 384 20.24 14.69 13.38
CA ARG A 384 20.32 16.07 12.83
C ARG A 384 19.97 16.10 11.33
N LEU A 385 18.83 15.49 10.97
CA LEU A 385 18.29 15.42 9.60
C LEU A 385 17.14 16.44 9.40
N PHE A 386 17.35 17.66 9.87
CA PHE A 386 16.39 18.78 9.79
C PHE A 386 17.13 20.13 9.60
N GLY A 387 16.39 21.22 9.46
CA GLY A 387 16.91 22.57 9.31
C GLY A 387 17.11 23.00 7.86
N LYS A 388 18.03 23.94 7.60
CA LYS A 388 18.14 24.66 6.30
C LYS A 388 18.28 23.76 5.05
N LYS A 389 18.83 22.56 5.19
CA LYS A 389 19.18 21.68 4.04
C LYS A 389 18.10 20.67 3.68
N TYR A 390 17.14 20.42 4.56
CA TYR A 390 16.21 19.31 4.45
C TYR A 390 14.77 19.82 4.40
N VAL A 391 13.93 19.18 3.59
CA VAL A 391 12.50 19.48 3.50
C VAL A 391 11.74 18.17 3.67
N TRP A 392 10.77 18.20 4.58
CA TRP A 392 9.88 17.07 4.83
C TRP A 392 8.50 17.37 4.24
N PHE A 393 7.96 16.39 3.52
CA PHE A 393 6.58 16.35 3.07
C PHE A 393 5.84 15.31 3.90
N LEU A 394 4.82 15.76 4.63
CA LEU A 394 3.96 14.90 5.43
C LEU A 394 2.51 14.97 4.95
N ILE A 395 1.68 14.12 5.55
CA ILE A 395 0.24 14.11 5.37
C ILE A 395 -0.35 15.13 6.34
N GLY A 396 -1.33 15.93 5.90
CA GLY A 396 -1.93 16.99 6.74
C GLY A 396 -3.10 16.55 7.63
N TRP A 397 -3.33 15.25 7.84
CA TRP A 397 -4.43 14.75 8.70
C TRP A 397 -4.08 14.63 10.18
N TYR A 398 -2.86 15.03 10.58
CA TYR A 398 -2.46 14.99 11.98
C TYR A 398 -3.13 16.11 12.77
N ALA A 399 -3.35 15.90 14.06
CA ALA A 399 -3.78 17.00 14.93
C ALA A 399 -2.74 18.13 14.93
N ASP A 400 -3.16 19.40 14.90
CA ASP A 400 -2.26 20.57 14.78
C ASP A 400 -1.11 20.59 15.82
N ASN A 401 -1.32 19.95 16.97
CA ASN A 401 -0.40 19.88 18.10
C ASN A 401 0.20 18.47 18.32
N TRP A 402 0.18 17.58 17.31
CA TRP A 402 0.58 16.17 17.43
C TRP A 402 1.99 15.93 18.02
N PHE A 403 2.92 16.87 17.82
CA PHE A 403 4.30 16.83 18.30
C PHE A 403 4.49 17.38 19.73
N LYS A 404 3.45 17.97 20.32
CA LYS A 404 3.44 18.45 21.72
C LYS A 404 2.80 17.44 22.69
N THR A 405 2.09 16.45 22.16
CA THR A 405 1.44 15.40 22.95
C THR A 405 2.48 14.51 23.64
N TYR A 406 2.27 14.23 24.93
CA TYR A 406 3.12 13.31 25.68
C TYR A 406 3.01 11.89 25.12
N ASP A 407 4.14 11.30 24.76
CA ASP A 407 4.23 9.92 24.27
C ASP A 407 5.32 9.17 25.04
N PRO A 408 4.97 8.12 25.81
CA PRO A 408 5.96 7.39 26.61
C PRO A 408 6.91 6.52 25.76
N SER A 409 6.65 6.37 24.47
CA SER A 409 7.47 5.54 23.56
C SER A 409 8.66 6.29 22.95
N ILE A 410 8.77 7.60 23.16
CA ILE A 410 9.86 8.44 22.65
C ILE A 410 10.68 9.03 23.79
N ASN A 411 11.97 9.28 23.53
CA ASN A 411 12.90 9.86 24.52
C ASN A 411 13.21 11.35 24.27
N CYS A 412 12.56 11.97 23.29
CA CYS A 412 12.79 13.37 22.93
C CYS A 412 11.80 14.28 23.67
N THR A 413 12.25 15.48 24.03
CA THR A 413 11.41 16.51 24.64
C THR A 413 10.57 17.25 23.60
N VAL A 414 9.53 17.97 24.04
CA VAL A 414 8.65 18.74 23.14
C VAL A 414 9.42 19.85 22.40
N ASP A 415 10.38 20.49 23.06
CA ASP A 415 11.18 21.56 22.44
C ASP A 415 12.09 21.00 21.33
N GLU A 416 12.74 19.87 21.58
CA GLU A 416 13.55 19.15 20.59
C GLU A 416 12.70 18.68 19.39
N MET A 417 11.51 18.16 19.67
CA MET A 417 10.57 17.75 18.63
C MET A 417 10.10 18.95 17.80
N THR A 418 9.78 20.07 18.44
CA THR A 418 9.31 21.30 17.77
C THR A 418 10.40 21.83 16.82
N GLU A 419 11.67 21.78 17.22
CA GLU A 419 12.79 22.14 16.35
C GLU A 419 12.92 21.19 15.15
N ALA A 420 12.72 19.88 15.36
CA ALA A 420 12.90 18.86 14.33
C ALA A 420 11.83 18.91 13.22
N VAL A 421 10.59 19.29 13.57
CA VAL A 421 9.47 19.37 12.62
C VAL A 421 9.37 20.72 11.92
N GLU A 422 10.14 21.73 12.30
CA GLU A 422 9.97 23.10 11.81
C GLU A 422 10.11 23.20 10.27
N GLY A 423 9.18 23.91 9.63
CA GLY A 423 9.23 24.20 8.20
C GLY A 423 8.81 23.07 7.25
N HIS A 424 8.34 21.91 7.77
CA HIS A 424 7.80 20.85 6.93
C HIS A 424 6.51 21.29 6.20
N ILE A 425 6.28 20.69 5.03
CA ILE A 425 5.11 20.92 4.20
C ILE A 425 4.12 19.79 4.42
N THR A 426 2.85 20.13 4.60
CA THR A 426 1.75 19.17 4.64
C THR A 426 0.86 19.38 3.42
N THR A 427 0.37 18.26 2.89
CA THR A 427 -0.71 18.27 1.90
C THR A 427 -1.90 17.55 2.50
N GLU A 428 -3.06 18.21 2.46
CA GLU A 428 -4.34 17.65 2.86
C GLU A 428 -5.38 17.89 1.77
N ILE A 429 -6.59 17.42 2.00
CA ILE A 429 -7.70 17.53 1.06
C ILE A 429 -8.77 18.38 1.72
N VAL A 430 -9.31 19.35 0.98
CA VAL A 430 -10.35 20.22 1.51
C VAL A 430 -11.62 19.41 1.73
N MET A 431 -11.95 19.16 3.00
CA MET A 431 -13.14 18.41 3.40
C MET A 431 -14.35 19.31 3.71
N LEU A 432 -14.14 20.63 3.77
CA LEU A 432 -15.17 21.62 4.05
C LEU A 432 -15.11 22.73 3.02
N ASN A 433 -16.24 23.07 2.39
CA ASN A 433 -16.27 24.15 1.42
C ASN A 433 -15.94 25.50 2.09
N PRO A 434 -14.91 26.24 1.64
CA PRO A 434 -14.58 27.55 2.21
C PRO A 434 -15.58 28.64 1.79
N ALA A 435 -16.39 28.41 0.75
CA ALA A 435 -17.36 29.39 0.28
C ALA A 435 -18.61 29.43 1.18
N ASN A 436 -19.17 30.63 1.38
CA ASN A 436 -20.41 30.85 2.15
C ASN A 436 -21.68 30.56 1.32
N THR A 437 -21.65 29.52 0.50
CA THR A 437 -22.80 29.09 -0.31
C THR A 437 -23.64 28.08 0.46
N ARG A 438 -24.98 28.15 0.34
CA ARG A 438 -25.87 27.13 0.93
C ARG A 438 -25.79 25.84 0.12
N SER A 439 -25.67 24.71 0.81
CA SER A 439 -25.66 23.37 0.23
C SER A 439 -27.09 22.83 0.01
N ILE A 440 -27.22 21.58 -0.45
CA ILE A 440 -28.50 20.89 -0.66
C ILE A 440 -29.37 20.80 0.61
N SER A 441 -28.74 20.77 1.79
CA SER A 441 -29.43 20.76 3.09
C SER A 441 -29.90 22.15 3.53
N ASN A 442 -29.74 23.16 2.67
CA ASN A 442 -30.04 24.57 2.93
C ASN A 442 -29.22 25.13 4.12
N MET A 443 -28.02 24.62 4.36
CA MET A 443 -27.09 25.10 5.39
C MET A 443 -25.75 25.51 4.77
N THR A 444 -25.06 26.48 5.40
CA THR A 444 -23.66 26.80 5.06
C THR A 444 -22.69 25.90 5.82
N SER A 445 -21.42 25.89 5.39
CA SER A 445 -20.37 25.14 6.06
C SER A 445 -20.12 25.61 7.50
N GLN A 446 -20.23 26.92 7.79
CA GLN A 446 -20.12 27.42 9.16
C GLN A 446 -21.32 27.04 10.03
N GLU A 447 -22.54 27.14 9.49
CA GLU A 447 -23.77 26.73 10.20
C GLU A 447 -23.70 25.23 10.55
N PHE A 448 -23.20 24.38 9.64
CA PHE A 448 -22.97 22.96 9.89
C PHE A 448 -21.97 22.73 11.03
N VAL A 449 -20.81 23.38 10.99
CA VAL A 449 -19.77 23.25 12.02
C VAL A 449 -20.31 23.68 13.40
N GLU A 450 -21.08 24.76 13.47
CA GLU A 450 -21.70 25.21 14.71
C GLU A 450 -22.75 24.20 15.22
N LYS A 451 -23.62 23.70 14.34
CA LYS A 451 -24.65 22.69 14.69
C LYS A 451 -24.01 21.38 15.18
N LEU A 452 -22.94 20.93 14.52
CA LEU A 452 -22.18 19.74 14.92
C LEU A 452 -21.51 19.96 16.27
N THR A 453 -20.82 21.09 16.47
CA THR A 453 -20.13 21.41 17.72
C THR A 453 -21.09 21.43 18.91
N LYS A 454 -22.31 21.94 18.73
CA LYS A 454 -23.37 21.90 19.77
C LYS A 454 -23.81 20.49 20.16
N ARG A 455 -23.65 19.49 19.28
CA ARG A 455 -23.98 18.09 19.56
C ARG A 455 -22.82 17.31 20.18
N LEU A 456 -21.59 17.78 20.02
CA LEU A 456 -20.43 17.13 20.61
C LEU A 456 -20.38 17.37 22.11
N LYS A 457 -19.95 16.34 22.85
CA LYS A 457 -19.74 16.41 24.30
C LYS A 457 -18.40 17.04 24.68
N ARG A 458 -17.46 17.12 23.73
CA ARG A 458 -16.09 17.60 23.89
C ARG A 458 -15.82 18.71 22.88
N HIS A 459 -14.74 19.46 23.11
CA HIS A 459 -14.30 20.47 22.16
C HIS A 459 -13.88 19.82 20.82
N PRO A 460 -14.09 20.52 19.67
CA PRO A 460 -13.72 20.00 18.35
C PRO A 460 -12.24 19.57 18.24
N GLU A 461 -11.34 20.30 18.90
CA GLU A 461 -9.89 20.07 18.88
C GLU A 461 -9.49 18.72 19.52
N GLU A 462 -10.29 18.23 20.47
CA GLU A 462 -10.06 16.94 21.15
C GLU A 462 -10.90 15.79 20.57
N THR A 463 -11.77 16.10 19.60
CA THR A 463 -12.71 15.13 19.04
C THR A 463 -12.15 14.54 17.75
N GLY A 464 -11.89 13.22 17.77
CA GLY A 464 -11.41 12.51 16.59
C GLY A 464 -12.40 12.54 15.43
N GLY A 465 -11.91 12.74 14.20
CA GLY A 465 -12.70 12.70 12.97
C GLY A 465 -13.52 13.95 12.68
N PHE A 466 -13.25 15.08 13.35
CA PHE A 466 -14.03 16.30 13.20
C PHE A 466 -13.94 16.87 11.77
N GLN A 467 -12.77 16.78 11.14
CA GLN A 467 -12.53 17.26 9.77
C GLN A 467 -13.29 16.43 8.72
N GLU A 468 -13.48 15.13 8.98
CA GLU A 468 -14.14 14.17 8.10
C GLU A 468 -15.67 14.13 8.28
N ALA A 469 -16.21 14.75 9.32
CA ALA A 469 -17.64 14.79 9.60
C ALA A 469 -18.52 15.29 8.43
N PRO A 470 -18.12 16.32 7.64
CA PRO A 470 -18.86 16.73 6.43
C PRO A 470 -18.99 15.60 5.40
N LEU A 471 -17.99 14.73 5.28
CA LEU A 471 -17.99 13.62 4.33
C LEU A 471 -19.03 12.55 4.71
N ALA A 472 -19.18 12.30 6.01
CA ALA A 472 -20.20 11.40 6.53
C ALA A 472 -21.62 11.98 6.38
N TYR A 473 -21.76 13.29 6.58
CA TYR A 473 -23.01 14.01 6.34
C TYR A 473 -23.42 13.92 4.86
N ASP A 474 -22.50 14.25 3.95
CA ASP A 474 -22.75 14.22 2.51
C ASP A 474 -22.95 12.79 1.97
N ALA A 475 -22.38 11.76 2.62
CA ALA A 475 -22.61 10.36 2.26
C ALA A 475 -24.09 9.96 2.41
N ILE A 476 -24.75 10.38 3.50
CA ILE A 476 -26.18 10.14 3.72
C ILE A 476 -27.03 10.90 2.70
N TRP A 477 -26.65 12.14 2.36
CA TRP A 477 -27.33 12.89 1.30
C TRP A 477 -27.19 12.24 -0.07
N ALA A 478 -25.98 11.78 -0.43
CA ALA A 478 -25.74 11.05 -1.68
C ALA A 478 -26.60 9.79 -1.75
N LEU A 479 -26.65 9.00 -0.67
CA LEU A 479 -27.50 7.83 -0.54
C LEU A 479 -28.98 8.17 -0.73
N ALA A 480 -29.48 9.17 -0.02
CA ALA A 480 -30.89 9.54 -0.07
C ALA A 480 -31.30 10.06 -1.47
N LEU A 481 -30.45 10.84 -2.12
CA LEU A 481 -30.69 11.31 -3.49
C LEU A 481 -30.65 10.15 -4.50
N ALA A 482 -29.77 9.17 -4.31
CA ALA A 482 -29.72 7.98 -5.16
C ALA A 482 -30.97 7.08 -4.96
N LEU A 483 -31.42 6.90 -3.72
CA LEU A 483 -32.66 6.17 -3.41
C LEU A 483 -33.89 6.90 -3.96
N ASN A 484 -33.93 8.23 -3.87
CA ASN A 484 -35.00 9.04 -4.47
C ASN A 484 -35.06 8.85 -5.99
N LYS A 485 -33.92 8.93 -6.70
CA LYS A 485 -33.86 8.66 -8.14
C LYS A 485 -34.33 7.24 -8.50
N THR A 486 -34.06 6.27 -7.63
CA THR A 486 -34.46 4.87 -7.83
C THR A 486 -35.97 4.68 -7.61
N SER A 487 -36.56 5.36 -6.62
CA SER A 487 -37.99 5.27 -6.30
C SER A 487 -38.87 6.19 -7.16
N GLY A 488 -38.35 7.32 -7.65
CA GLY A 488 -39.07 8.35 -8.41
C GLY A 488 -39.12 8.13 -9.92
N GLY A 489 -38.45 7.10 -10.44
CA GLY A 489 -38.48 6.72 -11.86
C GLY A 489 -39.82 6.10 -12.26
N GLY A 490 -40.82 6.92 -12.57
CA GLY A 490 -42.15 6.52 -13.05
C GLY A 490 -42.20 5.80 -14.41
N GLY A 491 -41.16 5.07 -14.81
CA GLY A 491 -41.06 4.39 -16.10
C GLY A 491 -40.81 2.89 -15.98
N ARG A 492 -41.89 2.09 -16.11
CA ARG A 492 -41.95 0.65 -16.49
C ARG A 492 -41.23 -0.41 -15.65
N SER A 493 -40.38 -0.08 -14.67
CA SER A 493 -39.68 -1.04 -13.81
C SER A 493 -39.69 -0.63 -12.33
N GLY A 494 -40.84 -0.19 -11.80
CA GLY A 494 -40.98 0.30 -10.42
C GLY A 494 -40.67 -0.77 -9.37
N VAL A 495 -39.39 -0.94 -9.04
CA VAL A 495 -38.90 -1.81 -7.97
C VAL A 495 -39.13 -1.09 -6.66
N ARG A 496 -39.71 -1.78 -5.67
CA ARG A 496 -39.88 -1.23 -4.33
C ARG A 496 -38.68 -1.57 -3.47
N LEU A 497 -38.27 -0.64 -2.61
CA LEU A 497 -37.10 -0.86 -1.74
C LEU A 497 -37.36 -1.95 -0.69
N GLU A 498 -38.62 -2.23 -0.36
CA GLU A 498 -39.02 -3.32 0.53
C GLU A 498 -38.76 -4.73 -0.05
N ASP A 499 -38.70 -4.86 -1.37
CA ASP A 499 -38.49 -6.15 -2.04
C ASP A 499 -36.99 -6.52 -2.11
N PHE A 500 -36.13 -5.70 -1.50
CA PHE A 500 -34.70 -5.93 -1.42
C PHE A 500 -34.37 -7.17 -0.59
N ASN A 501 -33.58 -8.05 -1.19
CA ASN A 501 -32.99 -9.20 -0.54
C ASN A 501 -31.55 -9.34 -1.02
N TYR A 502 -30.69 -9.97 -0.22
CA TYR A 502 -29.27 -10.12 -0.53
C TYR A 502 -28.96 -10.97 -1.77
N ASN A 503 -29.96 -11.68 -2.32
CA ASN A 503 -29.81 -12.50 -3.52
C ASN A 503 -30.15 -11.73 -4.81
N ASN A 504 -30.82 -10.57 -4.70
CA ASN A 504 -31.34 -9.84 -5.86
C ASN A 504 -30.39 -8.70 -6.26
N GLN A 505 -29.67 -8.89 -7.36
CA GLN A 505 -28.74 -7.90 -7.89
C GLN A 505 -29.43 -6.71 -8.60
N THR A 506 -30.69 -6.87 -9.03
CA THR A 506 -31.36 -5.85 -9.87
C THR A 506 -31.51 -4.51 -9.16
N ILE A 507 -31.86 -4.54 -7.87
CA ILE A 507 -32.02 -3.33 -7.05
C ILE A 507 -30.66 -2.69 -6.82
N THR A 508 -29.65 -3.49 -6.51
CA THR A 508 -28.26 -3.07 -6.32
C THR A 508 -27.73 -2.36 -7.56
N ASP A 509 -27.97 -2.89 -8.76
CA ASP A 509 -27.53 -2.27 -10.01
C ASP A 509 -28.24 -0.93 -10.29
N GLN A 510 -29.52 -0.81 -9.92
CA GLN A 510 -30.25 0.47 -10.04
C GLN A 510 -29.69 1.52 -9.09
N ILE A 511 -29.50 1.16 -7.81
CA ILE A 511 -28.92 2.07 -6.82
C ILE A 511 -27.47 2.42 -7.22
N TYR A 512 -26.70 1.47 -7.73
CA TYR A 512 -25.33 1.70 -8.22
C TYR A 512 -25.31 2.75 -9.34
N ARG A 513 -26.19 2.63 -10.35
CA ARG A 513 -26.29 3.63 -11.44
C ARG A 513 -26.76 4.99 -10.93
N ALA A 514 -27.68 5.01 -9.97
CA ALA A 514 -28.15 6.25 -9.34
C ALA A 514 -27.06 6.96 -8.52
N MET A 515 -26.24 6.19 -7.79
CA MET A 515 -25.06 6.68 -7.07
C MET A 515 -23.99 7.19 -8.03
N ASN A 516 -23.67 6.44 -9.09
CA ASN A 516 -22.66 6.82 -10.08
C ASN A 516 -23.03 8.12 -10.84
N SER A 517 -24.32 8.38 -11.04
CA SER A 517 -24.83 9.61 -11.66
C SER A 517 -25.22 10.70 -10.65
N SER A 518 -24.83 10.56 -9.38
CA SER A 518 -25.07 11.60 -8.37
C SER A 518 -24.06 12.74 -8.51
N SER A 519 -24.59 13.96 -8.51
CA SER A 519 -23.84 15.21 -8.52
C SER A 519 -24.68 16.24 -7.79
N PHE A 520 -24.13 16.83 -6.73
CA PHE A 520 -24.80 17.85 -5.92
C PHE A 520 -23.79 18.67 -5.12
N GLU A 521 -24.20 19.85 -4.65
CA GLU A 521 -23.43 20.67 -3.71
C GLU A 521 -23.74 20.26 -2.27
N GLY A 522 -22.77 19.61 -1.63
CA GLY A 522 -22.80 19.21 -0.22
C GLY A 522 -22.11 20.23 0.69
N VAL A 523 -21.99 19.89 1.97
CA VAL A 523 -21.27 20.71 2.96
C VAL A 523 -19.76 20.70 2.69
N SER A 524 -19.28 19.57 2.18
CA SER A 524 -17.88 19.39 1.79
C SER A 524 -17.55 20.01 0.44
N GLY A 525 -18.52 20.60 -0.27
CA GLY A 525 -18.41 21.17 -1.62
C GLY A 525 -19.10 20.30 -2.67
N HIS A 526 -18.68 20.43 -3.93
CA HIS A 526 -19.24 19.62 -5.01
C HIS A 526 -18.92 18.13 -4.77
N VAL A 527 -19.95 17.28 -4.74
CA VAL A 527 -19.83 15.84 -4.55
C VAL A 527 -20.11 15.15 -5.88
N VAL A 528 -19.07 14.58 -6.48
CA VAL A 528 -19.12 13.76 -7.69
C VAL A 528 -18.23 12.55 -7.48
N PHE A 529 -18.74 11.37 -7.83
CA PHE A 529 -17.97 10.14 -7.84
C PHE A 529 -17.31 9.94 -9.21
N ASP A 530 -16.01 9.69 -9.22
CA ASP A 530 -15.28 9.33 -10.43
C ASP A 530 -15.60 7.89 -10.87
N ALA A 531 -15.03 7.46 -12.00
CA ALA A 531 -15.18 6.08 -12.48
C ALA A 531 -14.66 5.03 -11.47
N SER A 532 -13.73 5.41 -10.59
CA SER A 532 -13.21 4.55 -9.51
C SER A 532 -14.11 4.51 -8.27
N GLY A 533 -15.12 5.37 -8.18
CA GLY A 533 -16.04 5.49 -7.04
C GLY A 533 -15.53 6.38 -5.93
N SER A 534 -14.47 7.14 -6.20
CA SER A 534 -13.85 8.11 -5.29
C SER A 534 -14.33 9.52 -5.59
N ARG A 535 -14.40 10.36 -4.55
CA ARG A 535 -14.73 11.78 -4.69
C ARG A 535 -13.54 12.59 -5.20
N MET A 536 -13.81 13.56 -6.09
CA MET A 536 -12.85 14.60 -6.50
C MET A 536 -12.94 15.82 -5.58
N ALA A 537 -11.78 16.40 -5.20
CA ALA A 537 -11.71 17.56 -4.31
C ALA A 537 -10.45 18.41 -4.59
N TRP A 538 -10.40 19.62 -4.02
CA TRP A 538 -9.19 20.45 -4.01
C TRP A 538 -8.23 20.00 -2.91
N THR A 539 -6.93 20.13 -3.15
CA THR A 539 -5.93 19.90 -2.11
C THR A 539 -5.51 21.22 -1.47
N LEU A 540 -5.31 21.20 -0.17
CA LEU A 540 -4.79 22.31 0.62
C LEU A 540 -3.35 22.00 0.99
N ILE A 541 -2.51 23.03 0.91
CA ILE A 541 -1.08 22.96 1.17
C ILE A 541 -0.80 23.89 2.36
N GLU A 542 -0.15 23.36 3.38
CA GLU A 542 0.22 24.11 4.57
C GLU A 542 1.70 23.92 4.91
N GLN A 543 2.22 24.83 5.74
CA GLN A 543 3.57 24.78 6.27
C GLN A 543 3.53 25.05 7.78
N LEU A 544 4.30 24.28 8.55
CA LEU A 544 4.52 24.58 9.96
C LEU A 544 5.48 25.76 10.10
N GLN A 545 5.02 26.85 10.74
CA GLN A 545 5.81 28.06 10.98
C GLN A 545 5.70 28.48 12.45
N GLY A 546 6.80 28.37 13.20
CA GLY A 546 6.85 28.72 14.61
C GLY A 546 5.89 27.88 15.47
N GLY A 547 5.75 26.59 15.15
CA GLY A 547 4.86 25.67 15.85
C GLY A 547 3.35 25.87 15.59
N SER A 548 2.97 26.60 14.52
CA SER A 548 1.58 26.77 14.06
C SER A 548 1.51 26.54 12.55
N TYR A 549 0.51 25.77 12.09
CA TYR A 549 0.27 25.55 10.66
C TYR A 549 -0.26 26.82 9.99
N LYS A 550 0.29 27.13 8.81
CA LYS A 550 -0.11 28.25 7.96
C LYS A 550 -0.41 27.74 6.56
N LYS A 551 -1.59 28.09 6.05
CA LYS A 551 -2.04 27.77 4.69
C LYS A 551 -1.21 28.55 3.67
N ILE A 552 -0.59 27.85 2.71
CA ILE A 552 0.27 28.43 1.68
C ILE A 552 -0.36 28.41 0.28
N GLY A 553 -1.33 27.53 0.02
CA GLY A 553 -2.05 27.52 -1.24
C GLY A 553 -3.04 26.36 -1.38
N TYR A 554 -3.80 26.36 -2.49
CA TYR A 554 -4.67 25.26 -2.90
C TYR A 554 -4.34 24.82 -4.32
N TYR A 555 -4.52 23.53 -4.60
CA TYR A 555 -4.32 22.97 -5.93
C TYR A 555 -5.55 22.18 -6.40
N ASP A 556 -5.99 22.46 -7.63
CA ASP A 556 -7.03 21.72 -8.31
C ASP A 556 -6.40 20.85 -9.42
N SER A 557 -6.34 19.55 -9.17
CA SER A 557 -5.78 18.56 -10.12
C SER A 557 -6.57 18.45 -11.43
N THR A 558 -7.84 18.87 -11.47
CA THR A 558 -8.68 18.75 -12.67
C THR A 558 -8.43 19.86 -13.68
N LYS A 559 -8.09 21.05 -13.19
CA LYS A 559 -7.82 22.25 -14.00
C LYS A 559 -6.32 22.58 -14.09
N ASP A 560 -5.49 21.84 -13.36
CA ASP A 560 -4.08 22.14 -13.13
C ASP A 560 -3.84 23.58 -12.63
N ASP A 561 -4.71 24.04 -11.72
CA ASP A 561 -4.68 25.40 -11.18
C ASP A 561 -4.08 25.40 -9.76
N LEU A 562 -2.97 26.14 -9.59
CA LEU A 562 -2.27 26.31 -8.31
C LEU A 562 -2.47 27.73 -7.80
N SER A 563 -3.40 27.90 -6.87
CA SER A 563 -3.60 29.16 -6.15
C SER A 563 -2.57 29.28 -5.03
N TRP A 564 -1.71 30.31 -5.08
CA TRP A 564 -0.59 30.47 -4.14
C TRP A 564 -0.68 31.76 -3.34
N SER A 565 -0.65 31.65 -2.01
CA SER A 565 -0.77 32.78 -1.08
C SER A 565 0.56 33.49 -0.78
N LYS A 566 1.70 32.95 -1.23
CA LYS A 566 3.07 33.48 -0.97
C LYS A 566 3.38 33.71 0.52
N THR A 567 2.80 32.88 1.38
CA THR A 567 3.00 32.91 2.83
C THR A 567 4.09 31.95 3.30
N ASP A 568 4.75 31.24 2.37
CA ASP A 568 5.81 30.27 2.68
C ASP A 568 7.09 30.97 3.17
N LYS A 569 7.64 30.46 4.28
CA LYS A 569 8.86 30.99 4.91
C LYS A 569 9.95 29.93 4.88
N TRP A 570 11.10 30.31 4.34
CA TRP A 570 12.27 29.44 4.22
C TRP A 570 13.48 30.04 4.94
N ILE A 571 14.31 29.18 5.53
CA ILE A 571 15.56 29.59 6.18
C ILE A 571 16.53 30.12 5.09
N GLY A 572 16.69 31.44 5.04
CA GLY A 572 17.49 32.12 4.02
C GLY A 572 16.70 32.62 2.80
N GLY A 573 15.37 32.63 2.86
CA GLY A 573 14.50 33.29 1.87
C GLY A 573 14.21 32.47 0.60
N SER A 574 14.84 31.32 0.42
CA SER A 574 14.61 30.42 -0.72
C SER A 574 14.56 28.95 -0.28
N PRO A 575 13.79 28.09 -0.96
CA PRO A 575 13.80 26.65 -0.71
C PRO A 575 15.20 26.05 -0.96
N PRO A 576 15.58 24.99 -0.23
CA PRO A 576 16.87 24.34 -0.44
C PRO A 576 16.92 23.60 -1.78
N ALA A 577 18.12 23.43 -2.33
CA ALA A 577 18.35 22.59 -3.51
C ALA A 577 18.34 21.10 -3.13
N ASP A 578 17.86 20.26 -4.06
CA ASP A 578 17.71 18.81 -3.91
C ASP A 578 19.04 18.04 -3.81
N GLN A 579 20.12 18.58 -4.37
CA GLN A 579 21.47 17.99 -4.29
C GLN A 579 22.57 19.04 -4.11
N THR A 580 23.78 18.58 -3.80
CA THR A 580 24.98 19.43 -3.89
C THR A 580 25.33 19.69 -5.35
N LEU A 581 25.41 20.97 -5.74
CA LEU A 581 25.93 21.35 -7.06
C LEU A 581 27.46 21.32 -7.01
N VAL A 582 28.06 20.44 -7.81
CA VAL A 582 29.52 20.39 -7.98
C VAL A 582 29.94 21.53 -8.91
N ILE A 583 30.30 22.67 -8.32
CA ILE A 583 30.84 23.82 -9.06
C ILE A 583 32.32 23.56 -9.31
N LYS A 584 32.66 23.26 -10.56
CA LYS A 584 34.06 23.09 -10.99
C LYS A 584 34.73 24.46 -11.02
N THR A 585 35.58 24.73 -10.03
CA THR A 585 36.41 25.95 -9.99
C THR A 585 37.79 25.65 -10.54
N PHE A 586 38.29 26.55 -11.39
CA PHE A 586 39.66 26.48 -11.87
C PHE A 586 40.60 26.97 -10.76
N ARG A 587 41.75 26.30 -10.61
CA ARG A 587 42.85 26.75 -9.76
C ARG A 587 43.86 27.48 -10.64
N PHE A 588 44.24 28.67 -10.19
CA PHE A 588 45.16 29.57 -10.91
C PHE A 588 46.46 29.75 -10.12
N LEU A 589 47.52 30.15 -10.82
CA LEU A 589 48.78 30.51 -10.20
C LEU A 589 48.57 31.76 -9.32
N SER A 590 49.28 31.84 -8.18
CA SER A 590 49.24 33.05 -7.35
C SER A 590 49.78 34.23 -8.15
N GLN A 591 48.96 35.26 -8.33
CA GLN A 591 49.33 36.45 -9.11
C GLN A 591 50.55 37.15 -8.53
N LYS A 592 50.72 37.12 -7.20
CA LYS A 592 51.91 37.65 -6.54
C LYS A 592 53.17 36.91 -6.96
N LEU A 593 53.13 35.58 -7.03
CA LEU A 593 54.26 34.77 -7.48
C LEU A 593 54.55 35.01 -8.96
N PHE A 594 53.51 35.02 -9.81
CA PHE A 594 53.66 35.24 -11.24
C PHE A 594 54.30 36.59 -11.53
N ILE A 595 53.82 37.67 -10.89
CA ILE A 595 54.38 39.01 -11.05
C ILE A 595 55.83 39.06 -10.56
N SER A 596 56.14 38.52 -9.37
CA SER A 596 57.51 38.52 -8.84
C SER A 596 58.51 37.81 -9.76
N VAL A 597 58.18 36.62 -10.26
CA VAL A 597 59.06 35.86 -11.17
C VAL A 597 59.15 36.54 -12.54
N SER A 598 58.06 37.16 -13.02
CA SER A 598 58.04 37.93 -14.28
C SER A 598 58.90 39.20 -14.21
N VAL A 599 58.92 39.88 -13.06
CA VAL A 599 59.79 41.04 -12.80
C VAL A 599 61.26 40.59 -12.77
N LEU A 600 61.58 39.54 -12.01
CA LEU A 600 62.94 38.99 -11.97
C LEU A 600 63.43 38.54 -13.36
N SER A 601 62.56 37.89 -14.14
CA SER A 601 62.87 37.51 -15.53
C SER A 601 63.13 38.73 -16.41
N SER A 602 62.29 39.76 -16.32
CA SER A 602 62.49 41.03 -17.04
C SER A 602 63.83 41.70 -16.71
N LEU A 603 64.20 41.77 -15.43
CA LEU A 603 65.50 42.32 -15.01
C LEU A 603 66.67 41.49 -15.57
N GLY A 604 66.55 40.17 -15.58
CA GLY A 604 67.57 39.27 -16.14
C GLY A 604 67.75 39.45 -17.65
N ILE A 605 66.67 39.63 -18.41
CA ILE A 605 66.72 39.90 -19.85
C ILE A 605 67.42 41.23 -20.13
N VAL A 606 67.10 42.28 -19.37
CA VAL A 606 67.78 43.59 -19.51
C VAL A 606 69.27 43.46 -19.24
N LEU A 607 69.67 42.74 -18.19
CA LEU A 607 71.08 42.49 -17.89
C LEU A 607 71.79 41.73 -19.01
N ALA A 608 71.15 40.70 -19.58
CA ALA A 608 71.70 39.94 -20.69
C ALA A 608 71.92 40.81 -21.94
N VAL A 609 70.98 41.71 -22.25
CA VAL A 609 71.11 42.68 -23.37
C VAL A 609 72.24 43.69 -23.11
N VAL A 610 72.42 44.15 -21.88
CA VAL A 610 73.55 45.03 -21.50
C VAL A 610 74.88 44.31 -21.69
N CYS A 611 75.00 43.06 -21.21
CA CYS A 611 76.19 42.23 -21.40
C CYS A 611 76.48 41.95 -22.88
N LEU A 612 75.45 41.67 -23.68
CA LEU A 612 75.57 41.48 -25.12
C LEU A 612 76.08 42.75 -25.81
N SER A 613 75.50 43.90 -25.47
CA SER A 613 75.91 45.21 -26.01
C SER A 613 77.35 45.55 -25.66
N PHE A 614 77.75 45.29 -24.42
CA PHE A 614 79.13 45.45 -23.95
C PHE A 614 80.10 44.56 -24.73
N ASN A 615 79.73 43.30 -24.97
CA ASN A 615 80.57 42.33 -25.68
C ASN A 615 80.73 42.71 -27.17
N ILE A 616 79.65 43.17 -27.82
CA ILE A 616 79.69 43.63 -29.22
C ILE A 616 80.50 44.92 -29.36
N TYR A 617 80.28 45.91 -28.50
CA TYR A 617 80.97 47.20 -28.56
C TYR A 617 82.49 47.05 -28.35
N ASN A 618 82.89 46.21 -27.39
CA ASN A 618 84.30 45.98 -27.06
C ASN A 618 84.94 44.81 -27.83
N SER A 619 84.32 44.35 -28.92
CA SER A 619 84.80 43.21 -29.72
C SER A 619 86.20 43.39 -30.33
N HIS A 620 86.68 44.63 -30.41
CA HIS A 620 88.03 44.97 -30.89
C HIS A 620 89.13 44.87 -29.81
N VAL A 621 88.78 44.70 -28.53
CA VAL A 621 89.78 44.65 -27.44
C VAL A 621 90.34 43.24 -27.26
N ARG A 622 91.67 43.11 -27.20
CA ARG A 622 92.40 41.81 -27.19
C ARG A 622 91.88 40.78 -26.17
N TYR A 623 91.52 41.20 -24.96
CA TYR A 623 91.05 40.25 -23.93
C TYR A 623 89.68 39.63 -24.26
N ILE A 624 88.81 40.37 -24.96
CA ILE A 624 87.49 39.89 -25.43
C ILE A 624 87.64 39.00 -26.66
N GLN A 625 88.61 39.29 -27.54
CA GLN A 625 88.86 38.44 -28.71
C GLN A 625 89.37 37.04 -28.32
N ASN A 626 90.16 36.96 -27.25
CA ASN A 626 90.66 35.69 -26.72
C ASN A 626 89.56 34.79 -26.14
N SER A 627 88.39 35.33 -25.79
CA SER A 627 87.28 34.59 -25.18
C SER A 627 86.18 34.15 -26.16
N GLN A 628 86.46 34.14 -27.48
CA GLN A 628 85.50 33.79 -28.54
C GLN A 628 84.17 34.58 -28.45
N PRO A 629 84.15 35.85 -28.84
CA PRO A 629 83.04 36.76 -28.55
C PRO A 629 81.71 36.34 -29.20
N ASN A 630 81.75 35.68 -30.36
CA ASN A 630 80.55 35.21 -31.06
C ASN A 630 79.81 34.11 -30.29
N LEU A 631 80.55 33.25 -29.58
CA LEU A 631 79.99 32.18 -28.77
C LEU A 631 79.28 32.75 -27.54
N ASN A 632 79.92 33.71 -26.88
CA ASN A 632 79.36 34.42 -25.73
C ASN A 632 78.11 35.23 -26.10
N ASN A 633 78.08 35.80 -27.32
CA ASN A 633 76.89 36.47 -27.85
C ASN A 633 75.73 35.49 -28.02
N LEU A 634 75.97 34.29 -28.56
CA LEU A 634 74.96 33.24 -28.70
C LEU A 634 74.44 32.79 -27.33
N THR A 635 75.32 32.60 -26.35
CA THR A 635 74.95 32.25 -24.97
C THR A 635 74.07 33.33 -24.33
N ALA A 636 74.40 34.62 -24.51
CA ALA A 636 73.59 35.72 -23.98
C ALA A 636 72.18 35.79 -24.61
N VAL A 637 72.08 35.53 -25.92
CA VAL A 637 70.78 35.42 -26.62
C VAL A 637 69.99 34.22 -26.10
N GLY A 638 70.63 33.06 -25.92
CA GLY A 638 70.00 31.86 -25.36
C GLY A 638 69.46 32.08 -23.94
N CYS A 639 70.24 32.72 -23.06
CA CYS A 639 69.81 33.10 -21.72
C CYS A 639 68.59 34.04 -21.74
N SER A 640 68.58 35.01 -22.66
CA SER A 640 67.46 35.96 -22.81
C SER A 640 66.17 35.26 -23.24
N LEU A 641 66.24 34.33 -24.20
CA LEU A 641 65.09 33.54 -24.66
C LEU A 641 64.58 32.58 -23.56
N ALA A 642 65.47 31.93 -22.82
CA ALA A 642 65.10 31.05 -21.71
C ALA A 642 64.36 31.82 -20.60
N LEU A 643 64.81 33.03 -20.26
CA LEU A 643 64.12 33.90 -19.31
C LEU A 643 62.73 34.33 -19.84
N ALA A 644 62.62 34.63 -21.13
CA ALA A 644 61.34 34.97 -21.75
C ALA A 644 60.31 33.82 -21.72
N ALA A 645 60.73 32.56 -21.52
CA ALA A 645 59.85 31.40 -21.37
C ALA A 645 58.92 31.48 -20.14
N VAL A 646 59.32 32.26 -19.13
CA VAL A 646 58.59 32.44 -17.86
C VAL A 646 57.20 33.02 -18.08
N PHE A 647 57.04 33.98 -19.01
CA PHE A 647 55.73 34.62 -19.22
C PHE A 647 54.72 33.64 -19.80
N PRO A 648 54.99 32.92 -20.91
CA PRO A 648 54.10 31.87 -21.38
C PRO A 648 53.80 30.83 -20.31
N LEU A 649 54.80 30.38 -19.53
CA LEU A 649 54.64 29.37 -18.47
C LEU A 649 53.64 29.76 -17.38
N GLY A 650 53.56 31.04 -17.01
CA GLY A 650 52.62 31.52 -16.00
C GLY A 650 51.27 32.00 -16.53
N LEU A 651 51.09 32.10 -17.84
CA LEU A 651 49.80 32.45 -18.46
C LEU A 651 48.81 31.29 -18.39
N ASP A 652 47.98 31.28 -17.36
CA ASP A 652 46.90 30.31 -17.15
C ASP A 652 45.53 30.85 -17.59
N GLY A 653 44.48 30.08 -17.31
CA GLY A 653 43.10 30.44 -17.65
C GLY A 653 42.57 31.71 -16.96
N TYR A 654 43.34 32.34 -16.07
CA TYR A 654 42.99 33.63 -15.47
C TYR A 654 43.21 34.78 -16.47
N HIS A 655 44.31 34.72 -17.23
CA HIS A 655 44.68 35.76 -18.19
C HIS A 655 44.24 35.44 -19.62
N ILE A 656 44.08 34.15 -19.93
CA ILE A 656 43.89 33.69 -21.31
C ILE A 656 42.63 32.85 -21.43
N GLY A 657 41.81 33.17 -22.42
CA GLY A 657 40.63 32.39 -22.78
C GLY A 657 40.98 31.06 -23.46
N ARG A 658 40.07 30.08 -23.39
CA ARG A 658 40.28 28.73 -23.93
C ARG A 658 40.74 28.71 -25.40
N ASN A 659 40.32 29.67 -26.21
CA ASN A 659 40.63 29.73 -27.63
C ASN A 659 42.11 30.04 -27.92
N GLN A 660 42.76 30.83 -27.06
CA GLN A 660 44.16 31.25 -27.23
C GLN A 660 45.14 30.35 -26.45
N PHE A 661 44.63 29.50 -25.57
CA PHE A 661 45.45 28.59 -24.75
C PHE A 661 46.32 27.62 -25.57
N PRO A 662 45.86 27.02 -26.69
CA PRO A 662 46.71 26.15 -27.51
C PRO A 662 47.94 26.88 -28.08
N PHE A 663 47.79 28.14 -28.45
CA PHE A 663 48.88 28.97 -28.94
C PHE A 663 49.94 29.21 -27.85
N VAL A 664 49.52 29.47 -26.62
CA VAL A 664 50.42 29.62 -25.47
C VAL A 664 51.16 28.33 -25.16
N CYS A 665 50.49 27.17 -25.26
CA CYS A 665 51.14 25.87 -25.12
C CYS A 665 52.17 25.61 -26.22
N GLN A 666 51.89 26.02 -27.46
CA GLN A 666 52.86 25.94 -28.56
C GLN A 666 54.07 26.85 -28.30
N ILE A 667 53.84 28.10 -27.87
CA ILE A 667 54.92 29.03 -27.49
C ILE A 667 55.75 28.45 -26.35
N ARG A 668 55.12 27.93 -25.29
CA ARG A 668 55.83 27.27 -24.17
C ARG A 668 56.74 26.19 -24.71
N ARG A 669 56.21 25.29 -25.53
CA ARG A 669 56.98 24.19 -26.12
C ARG A 669 58.12 24.71 -27.01
N LEU A 670 57.87 25.71 -27.84
CA LEU A 670 58.89 26.25 -28.74
C LEU A 670 60.05 26.89 -27.97
N ILE A 671 59.75 27.64 -26.91
CA ILE A 671 60.77 28.35 -26.13
C ILE A 671 61.50 27.40 -25.17
N THR A 672 60.81 26.45 -24.52
CA THR A 672 61.45 25.53 -23.56
C THR A 672 62.10 24.31 -24.19
N ARG A 673 61.70 23.94 -25.41
CA ARG A 673 62.22 22.77 -26.14
C ARG A 673 63.03 23.15 -27.37
N GLY A 674 63.16 24.44 -27.66
CA GLY A 674 63.99 24.93 -28.75
C GLY A 674 65.44 24.47 -28.57
N GLU A 675 66.04 24.04 -29.67
CA GLU A 675 67.41 23.51 -29.82
C GLU A 675 68.50 24.43 -29.23
N TRP A 676 68.14 25.65 -28.83
CA TRP A 676 68.97 26.63 -28.13
C TRP A 676 69.56 26.17 -26.79
N GLN A 677 68.87 25.32 -26.01
CA GLN A 677 69.43 24.80 -24.76
C GLN A 677 70.53 23.75 -25.02
N SER A 678 70.37 22.91 -26.05
CA SER A 678 71.45 22.01 -26.50
C SER A 678 72.63 22.81 -27.09
N GLU A 679 72.36 23.84 -27.89
CA GLU A 679 73.42 24.68 -28.47
C GLU A 679 74.14 25.50 -27.40
N ALA A 680 73.48 26.09 -26.40
CA ALA A 680 74.15 26.83 -25.31
C ALA A 680 75.06 25.91 -24.46
N GLN A 681 74.62 24.67 -24.23
CA GLN A 681 75.37 23.70 -23.43
C GLN A 681 76.52 23.04 -24.21
N ASP A 682 76.36 22.86 -25.52
CA ASP A 682 77.43 22.39 -26.41
C ASP A 682 78.42 23.50 -26.76
N THR A 683 77.97 24.75 -26.88
CA THR A 683 78.87 25.91 -27.07
C THR A 683 79.75 26.16 -25.85
N MET A 684 79.21 26.08 -24.62
CA MET A 684 80.03 26.12 -23.40
C MET A 684 81.09 25.01 -23.34
N LYS A 685 80.81 23.81 -23.87
CA LYS A 685 81.80 22.72 -23.96
C LYS A 685 82.89 23.01 -25.00
N THR A 686 82.56 23.62 -26.13
CA THR A 686 83.53 23.94 -27.18
C THR A 686 84.52 25.06 -26.81
N GLY A 687 84.14 25.98 -25.90
CA GLY A 687 85.02 27.05 -25.42
C GLY A 687 86.11 26.62 -24.41
N SER A 688 86.05 25.39 -23.90
CA SER A 688 87.01 24.85 -22.92
C SER A 688 88.12 23.99 -23.53
N SER A 689 88.19 23.87 -24.86
CA SER A 689 89.21 23.04 -25.53
C SER A 689 90.43 23.87 -25.95
N THR A 690 91.24 24.23 -24.96
CA THR A 690 92.69 24.33 -25.15
C THR A 690 93.36 23.62 -23.99
N ASN A 691 93.29 22.30 -23.99
CA ASN A 691 94.23 21.45 -23.28
C ASN A 691 94.37 20.15 -24.08
N ASN A 692 95.39 20.09 -24.93
CA ASN A 692 95.77 18.91 -25.71
C ASN A 692 95.93 17.63 -24.87
N ASN A 693 95.97 17.74 -23.53
CA ASN A 693 96.01 16.60 -22.60
C ASN A 693 94.66 15.88 -22.40
N GLU A 694 93.50 16.53 -22.55
CA GLU A 694 92.21 15.85 -22.33
C GLU A 694 91.76 15.02 -23.53
N GLU A 695 92.11 15.44 -24.75
CA GLU A 695 91.82 14.69 -25.97
C GLU A 695 92.63 13.38 -26.02
N GLU A 696 93.86 13.40 -25.53
CA GLU A 696 94.71 12.20 -25.40
C GLU A 696 94.20 11.25 -24.31
N LYS A 697 93.71 11.81 -23.18
CA LYS A 697 93.07 11.05 -22.10
C LYS A 697 91.74 10.42 -22.52
N SER A 698 90.95 11.13 -23.33
CA SER A 698 89.70 10.62 -23.89
C SER A 698 89.93 9.49 -24.90
N ARG A 699 90.95 9.63 -25.77
CA ARG A 699 91.37 8.54 -26.67
C ARG A 699 91.92 7.33 -25.92
N LEU A 700 92.63 7.54 -24.79
CA LEU A 700 93.11 6.47 -23.93
C LEU A 700 91.95 5.76 -23.21
N LEU A 701 90.99 6.51 -22.66
CA LEU A 701 89.78 5.98 -22.02
C LEU A 701 88.86 5.25 -23.01
N GLU A 702 88.73 5.73 -24.25
CA GLU A 702 88.00 5.02 -25.30
C GLU A 702 88.71 3.73 -25.74
N LYS A 703 90.04 3.68 -25.61
CA LYS A 703 90.83 2.47 -25.91
C LYS A 703 90.69 1.47 -24.77
N GLU A 704 90.75 1.91 -23.51
CA GLU A 704 90.50 1.08 -22.33
C GLU A 704 89.07 0.56 -22.27
N ASN A 705 88.05 1.39 -22.59
CA ASN A 705 86.66 0.93 -22.66
C ASN A 705 86.45 -0.11 -23.77
N ARG A 706 87.09 0.05 -24.93
CA ARG A 706 87.03 -0.97 -26.00
C ARG A 706 87.73 -2.28 -25.61
N GLU A 707 88.79 -2.23 -24.82
CA GLU A 707 89.39 -3.45 -24.26
C GLU A 707 88.52 -4.08 -23.16
N LEU A 708 87.93 -3.27 -22.28
CA LEU A 708 86.98 -3.73 -21.27
C LEU A 708 85.75 -4.38 -21.88
N GLU A 709 85.18 -3.83 -22.95
CA GLU A 709 84.06 -4.45 -23.68
C GLU A 709 84.44 -5.78 -24.31
N LYS A 710 85.66 -5.91 -24.85
CA LYS A 710 86.16 -7.21 -25.35
C LYS A 710 86.30 -8.23 -24.21
N ILE A 711 86.81 -7.81 -23.04
CA ILE A 711 86.93 -8.68 -21.87
C ILE A 711 85.55 -9.09 -21.34
N ILE A 712 84.58 -8.17 -21.33
CA ILE A 712 83.20 -8.46 -20.92
C ILE A 712 82.56 -9.46 -21.89
N ALA A 713 82.69 -9.26 -23.20
CA ALA A 713 82.18 -10.21 -24.20
C ALA A 713 82.80 -11.60 -24.04
N GLU A 714 84.11 -11.71 -23.81
CA GLU A 714 84.80 -12.99 -23.59
C GLU A 714 84.36 -13.66 -22.27
N LYS A 715 84.10 -12.86 -21.23
CA LYS A 715 83.59 -13.37 -19.94
C LYS A 715 82.13 -13.81 -20.05
N GLU A 716 81.29 -13.10 -20.79
CA GLU A 716 79.89 -13.48 -21.04
C GLU A 716 79.81 -14.77 -21.84
N GLU A 717 80.68 -14.97 -22.83
CA GLU A 717 80.78 -16.23 -23.58
C GLU A 717 81.15 -17.40 -22.65
N ARG A 718 82.18 -17.26 -21.79
CA ARG A 718 82.53 -18.29 -20.79
C ARG A 718 81.42 -18.54 -19.76
N VAL A 719 80.68 -17.51 -19.35
CA VAL A 719 79.53 -17.65 -18.45
C VAL A 719 78.39 -18.38 -19.14
N SER A 720 78.17 -18.14 -20.43
CA SER A 720 77.17 -18.86 -21.22
C SER A 720 77.53 -20.35 -21.37
N GLU A 721 78.81 -20.66 -21.58
CA GLU A 721 79.31 -22.02 -21.71
C GLU A 721 79.23 -22.79 -20.38
N LEU A 722 79.59 -22.14 -19.26
CA LEU A 722 79.40 -22.67 -17.90
C LEU A 722 77.93 -22.90 -17.55
N ARG A 723 77.02 -22.00 -17.98
CA ARG A 723 75.56 -22.20 -17.83
C ARG A 723 75.07 -23.39 -18.64
N HIS A 724 75.60 -23.60 -19.85
CA HIS A 724 75.26 -24.75 -20.68
C HIS A 724 75.76 -26.07 -20.07
N GLN A 725 76.93 -26.08 -19.43
CA GLN A 725 77.44 -27.22 -18.66
C GLN A 725 76.65 -27.49 -17.36
N LEU A 726 76.14 -26.44 -16.71
CA LEU A 726 75.26 -26.56 -15.54
C LEU A 726 73.89 -27.12 -15.91
N GLN A 727 73.31 -26.70 -17.04
CA GLN A 727 72.05 -27.23 -17.54
C GLN A 727 72.16 -28.69 -17.97
N SER A 728 73.26 -29.10 -18.62
CA SER A 728 73.49 -30.51 -18.96
C SER A 728 73.68 -31.40 -17.72
N ARG A 729 74.34 -30.89 -16.67
CA ARG A 729 74.43 -31.56 -15.35
C ARG A 729 73.09 -31.62 -14.61
N GLN A 730 72.23 -30.61 -14.74
CA GLN A 730 70.88 -30.61 -14.14
C GLN A 730 69.92 -31.57 -14.84
N GLN A 731 70.01 -31.71 -16.17
CA GLN A 731 69.23 -32.71 -16.93
C GLN A 731 69.67 -34.17 -16.66
N LEU A 732 70.93 -34.40 -16.29
CA LEU A 732 71.40 -35.70 -15.79
C LEU A 732 70.89 -36.02 -14.36
N ARG A 733 70.57 -35.00 -13.56
CA ARG A 733 70.02 -35.15 -12.20
C ARG A 733 68.51 -35.39 -12.17
N SER A 734 67.75 -34.89 -13.14
CA SER A 734 66.29 -35.05 -13.23
C SER A 734 65.82 -36.39 -13.81
N ARG A 735 66.73 -37.29 -14.23
CA ARG A 735 66.41 -38.66 -14.69
C ARG A 735 66.30 -39.71 -13.58
N ARG A 736 66.46 -39.34 -12.30
CA ARG A 736 66.20 -40.23 -11.15
C ARG A 736 65.10 -39.63 -10.28
N HIS A 737 63.82 -39.86 -10.61
CA HIS A 737 62.68 -40.13 -9.69
C HIS A 737 61.32 -39.98 -10.43
N PRO A 738 60.38 -40.94 -10.31
CA PRO A 738 59.03 -40.88 -10.91
C PRO A 738 57.93 -40.35 -9.93
N PRO A 739 56.68 -40.13 -10.38
CA PRO A 739 55.78 -39.06 -9.93
C PRO A 739 54.53 -39.51 -9.14
N THR A 740 53.77 -38.56 -8.56
CA THR A 740 52.33 -38.71 -8.21
C THR A 740 51.54 -37.37 -8.24
N PRO A 741 50.21 -37.38 -8.53
CA PRO A 741 49.34 -36.21 -8.83
C PRO A 741 48.31 -35.91 -7.70
N PRO A 742 47.45 -34.85 -7.76
CA PRO A 742 46.16 -34.88 -8.52
C PRO A 742 45.61 -33.53 -9.09
N ASP A 743 44.99 -33.62 -10.27
CA ASP A 743 43.63 -33.25 -10.76
C ASP A 743 42.73 -32.08 -10.21
N PRO A 744 41.68 -31.64 -10.98
CA PRO A 744 41.44 -30.23 -11.31
C PRO A 744 39.93 -29.79 -11.22
N SER A 745 39.66 -28.52 -11.56
CA SER A 745 38.42 -27.98 -12.19
C SER A 745 38.46 -26.44 -12.09
N GLY A 746 38.26 -25.59 -13.09
CA GLY A 746 37.83 -25.72 -14.49
C GLY A 746 36.73 -24.68 -14.76
N GLY A 747 36.96 -23.67 -15.62
CA GLY A 747 35.87 -22.84 -16.20
C GLY A 747 36.16 -21.35 -16.52
N LEU A 748 36.50 -21.07 -17.79
CA LEU A 748 36.59 -19.77 -18.52
C LEU A 748 35.20 -19.40 -19.13
N PRO A 749 34.89 -18.22 -19.76
CA PRO A 749 35.72 -17.56 -20.80
C PRO A 749 35.61 -16.02 -21.11
N ARG A 750 36.65 -15.54 -21.84
CA ARG A 750 36.74 -14.53 -22.93
C ARG A 750 35.90 -13.25 -22.94
N GLY A 751 36.59 -12.10 -22.99
CA GLY A 751 36.08 -10.79 -23.39
C GLY A 751 36.26 -10.45 -24.89
N PRO A 752 35.45 -9.54 -25.46
CA PRO A 752 35.48 -9.08 -26.86
C PRO A 752 36.32 -7.77 -27.06
N PRO A 753 36.45 -7.24 -28.29
CA PRO A 753 37.64 -6.54 -28.81
C PRO A 753 37.64 -5.00 -28.69
N GLU A 754 38.81 -4.41 -28.93
CA GLU A 754 39.08 -2.96 -29.06
C GLU A 754 38.35 -2.27 -30.24
N PRO A 755 37.96 -1.00 -30.08
CA PRO A 755 37.81 -0.02 -31.16
C PRO A 755 38.91 1.08 -31.11
N PRO A 756 39.06 1.91 -32.18
CA PRO A 756 40.34 2.47 -32.58
C PRO A 756 40.69 3.82 -31.94
N ASP A 757 42.00 4.11 -32.01
CA ASP A 757 42.68 5.35 -31.67
C ASP A 757 41.90 6.63 -31.99
N ARG A 758 41.65 7.43 -30.94
CA ARG A 758 41.54 8.89 -31.05
C ARG A 758 42.69 9.52 -30.30
N LEU A 759 43.55 10.21 -31.04
CA LEU A 759 44.58 11.10 -30.52
C LEU A 759 43.99 12.07 -29.49
N SER A 760 44.43 11.94 -28.24
CA SER A 760 44.38 13.00 -27.25
C SER A 760 45.75 13.06 -26.59
N CYS A 761 46.48 14.13 -26.89
CA CYS A 761 47.64 14.52 -26.10
C CYS A 761 47.14 14.97 -24.73
N ASP A 762 47.38 14.17 -23.69
CA ASP A 762 47.53 14.74 -22.35
C ASP A 762 48.82 14.21 -21.72
N GLY A 763 49.72 15.16 -21.49
CA GLY A 763 51.04 14.93 -20.95
C GLY A 763 51.01 14.90 -19.43
N SER A 764 51.74 13.93 -18.90
CA SER A 764 52.60 14.13 -17.72
C SER A 764 51.89 14.49 -16.41
N ARG A 765 51.31 13.48 -15.75
CA ARG A 765 51.18 13.45 -14.29
C ARG A 765 52.59 13.35 -13.67
N VAL A 766 53.06 14.44 -13.06
CA VAL A 766 54.19 14.42 -12.14
C VAL A 766 53.73 13.80 -10.82
N HIS A 767 54.27 12.62 -10.49
CA HIS A 767 54.14 12.01 -9.17
C HIS A 767 55.01 12.78 -8.18
N LEU A 768 54.37 13.48 -7.23
CA LEU A 768 55.00 13.94 -6.00
C LEU A 768 55.22 12.71 -5.09
N LEU A 769 56.47 12.27 -4.99
CA LEU A 769 56.94 11.37 -3.95
C LEU A 769 57.29 12.21 -2.72
N TYR A 770 56.45 12.14 -1.68
CA TYR A 770 56.90 12.39 -0.31
C TYR A 770 57.51 11.08 0.20
N LYS A 771 58.78 11.16 0.61
CA LYS A 771 59.39 10.25 1.58
C LYS A 771 60.06 11.10 2.64
#